data_AF-K2BXB9-F1
#
_entry.id   AF-K2BXB9-F1
#
_cell.length_a   1.000
_cell.length_b   1.000
_cell.length_c   1.000
_cell.angle_alpha   90.00
_cell.angle_beta   90.00
_cell.angle_gamma   90.00
#
_symmetry.space_group_name_H-M   'P 1'
#
loop_
_entity.id
_entity.type
_entity.pdbx_description
1 polymer ?
#
loop_
_entity_poly.entity_id
_entity_poly.type
_entity_poly.pdbx_seq_one_letter_code
_entity_poly.pdbx_strand_id
1 'polypeptide(L)'
;MKKDLNILFIAHSSEIGGAEKSLIELLRGLVKNGTVCHVIVPAEGSLAEELKKFLVKTYVTYLPWCADGEKKYNHDRIIEIGKSSLEVIKLIKEIQPDIVYSNSSVILQGAIASKILGIRHVWHIREFGELDYNIDYYLPIKQRAKFVFEYSDKIIFISNSLRDYYHNYISDEKSEVVYNNVKILDDVENHEIRKDKNLNLLMVGNVHPAKGQFDAVRAIKLLKDQGISDIKLKVIGRKLPEYYKEIMNFIEEYNLFDQIEFCDFVSNPAKFFKEADIVLMCSKSEGFGRVTVEAMLFEKPVIGSFSGGTKEIVVDNKNGLFYEPGNISDLSKKIEFFYRNRNKIAEFGKNGKIFCEDIFSEERYVGRIRNILENLKNSNDHEFKNLFLSVFDEVECLNYKINDELTFNKKRLKVMQKKLKLKQESLDKIYNSREWRMVLNLQKIFKIIFPASSLGRKILVKFFRLARRVVKVIFKIKRKISELFLLSRKYLMRFKSRKKRTINLKSRKIVYVDHSYHNKTLSNDFFLAHLEENFEVKVIWSDSWKGESFPDLSFVDDSYLGVIFFQTLPTSEELKKINNDNLVFIPMYDSVSHDYNFWSELYNLKIINFSKTLNNKLKKWRMETLGVQY
;
A
#
# COMPACT_ATOMS: atom_id res chain seq x y z
N MET A 1 -6.98 -21.04 -28.29
CA MET A 1 -7.42 -21.45 -26.94
C MET A 1 -7.67 -20.20 -26.11
N LYS A 2 -8.87 -20.01 -25.55
CA LYS A 2 -9.12 -18.92 -24.58
C LYS A 2 -8.11 -19.11 -23.45
N LYS A 3 -7.30 -18.09 -23.15
CA LYS A 3 -6.24 -18.18 -22.14
C LYS A 3 -6.91 -18.27 -20.76
N ASP A 4 -6.76 -19.40 -20.09
CA ASP A 4 -7.35 -19.64 -18.77
C ASP A 4 -7.01 -18.51 -17.80
N LEU A 5 -8.01 -18.07 -17.01
CA LEU A 5 -7.84 -17.06 -15.98
C LEU A 5 -6.98 -17.63 -14.85
N ASN A 6 -5.95 -16.90 -14.41
CA ASN A 6 -5.15 -17.24 -13.23
C ASN A 6 -5.42 -16.23 -12.12
N ILE A 7 -6.03 -16.65 -11.02
CA ILE A 7 -6.53 -15.76 -9.97
C ILE A 7 -5.93 -16.15 -8.61
N LEU A 8 -5.43 -15.14 -7.89
CA LEU A 8 -4.96 -15.28 -6.51
C LEU A 8 -5.99 -14.73 -5.53
N PHE A 9 -6.67 -15.62 -4.82
CA PHE A 9 -7.61 -15.26 -3.76
C PHE A 9 -6.90 -15.11 -2.42
N ILE A 10 -7.42 -14.24 -1.57
CA ILE A 10 -6.94 -14.04 -0.20
C ILE A 10 -8.12 -14.22 0.75
N ALA A 11 -8.04 -15.27 1.57
CA ALA A 11 -9.00 -15.56 2.64
C ALA A 11 -8.55 -14.91 3.96
N HIS A 12 -9.52 -14.60 4.81
CA HIS A 12 -9.26 -13.96 6.11
C HIS A 12 -9.19 -14.93 7.28
N SER A 13 -9.63 -16.17 7.08
CA SER A 13 -9.70 -17.23 8.07
C SER A 13 -9.14 -18.53 7.49
N SER A 14 -8.59 -19.37 8.36
CA SER A 14 -8.20 -20.75 8.05
C SER A 14 -9.31 -21.77 8.33
N GLU A 15 -10.34 -21.35 9.06
CA GLU A 15 -11.49 -22.18 9.41
C GLU A 15 -12.71 -21.85 8.55
N ILE A 16 -13.51 -22.88 8.25
CA ILE A 16 -14.70 -22.77 7.39
C ILE A 16 -15.85 -22.05 8.13
N GLY A 17 -15.98 -20.75 7.87
CA GLY A 17 -17.14 -19.93 8.19
C GLY A 17 -18.09 -19.72 7.00
N GLY A 18 -19.04 -18.78 7.12
CA GLY A 18 -20.00 -18.48 6.05
C GLY A 18 -19.34 -17.86 4.79
N ALA A 19 -18.37 -16.97 5.00
CA ALA A 19 -17.59 -16.37 3.92
C ALA A 19 -16.71 -17.40 3.21
N GLU A 20 -16.10 -18.31 3.95
CA GLU A 20 -15.29 -19.42 3.43
C GLU A 20 -16.13 -20.46 2.69
N LYS A 21 -17.31 -20.84 3.20
CA LYS A 21 -18.26 -21.68 2.44
C LYS A 21 -18.59 -21.06 1.08
N SER A 22 -18.86 -19.75 1.06
CA SER A 22 -19.16 -19.03 -0.18
C SER A 22 -17.96 -18.90 -1.12
N LEU A 23 -16.73 -18.86 -0.58
CA LEU A 23 -15.49 -18.91 -1.33
C LEU A 23 -15.26 -20.30 -1.93
N ILE A 24 -15.48 -21.37 -1.17
CA ILE A 24 -15.35 -22.76 -1.64
C ILE A 24 -16.30 -23.02 -2.82
N GLU A 25 -17.56 -22.62 -2.72
CA GLU A 25 -18.53 -22.77 -3.81
C GLU A 25 -18.12 -21.98 -5.06
N LEU A 26 -17.59 -20.75 -4.88
CA LEU A 26 -17.07 -19.95 -5.97
C LEU A 26 -15.88 -20.64 -6.66
N LEU A 27 -14.89 -21.06 -5.87
CA LEU A 27 -13.67 -21.67 -6.39
C LEU A 27 -13.97 -22.98 -7.12
N ARG A 28 -14.85 -23.82 -6.56
CA ARG A 28 -15.29 -25.07 -7.19
C ARG A 28 -15.92 -24.81 -8.56
N GLY A 29 -16.81 -23.82 -8.65
CA GLY A 29 -17.44 -23.42 -9.91
C GLY A 29 -16.43 -22.85 -10.91
N LEU A 30 -15.50 -21.99 -10.46
CA LEU A 30 -14.47 -21.40 -11.31
C LEU A 30 -13.48 -22.46 -11.87
N VAL A 31 -13.04 -23.40 -11.03
CA VAL A 31 -12.15 -24.50 -11.43
C VAL A 31 -12.85 -25.42 -12.45
N LYS A 32 -14.11 -25.79 -12.21
CA LYS A 32 -14.94 -26.54 -13.18
C LYS A 32 -15.04 -25.84 -14.54
N ASN A 33 -14.92 -24.52 -14.52
CA ASN A 33 -14.99 -23.63 -15.68
C ASN A 33 -13.61 -23.32 -16.32
N GLY A 34 -12.54 -23.99 -15.88
CA GLY A 34 -11.18 -23.85 -16.42
C GLY A 34 -10.35 -22.72 -15.81
N THR A 35 -10.82 -22.05 -14.75
CA THR A 35 -10.04 -21.01 -14.06
C THR A 35 -8.99 -21.66 -13.14
N VAL A 36 -7.74 -21.21 -13.24
CA VAL A 36 -6.67 -21.57 -12.31
C VAL A 36 -6.79 -20.70 -11.06
N CYS A 37 -7.00 -21.35 -9.91
CA CYS A 37 -7.23 -20.67 -8.64
C CYS A 37 -6.11 -20.98 -7.64
N HIS A 38 -5.58 -19.93 -7.02
CA HIS A 38 -4.66 -20.01 -5.89
C HIS A 38 -5.30 -19.30 -4.69
N VAL A 39 -5.03 -19.77 -3.47
CA VAL A 39 -5.59 -19.14 -2.26
C VAL A 39 -4.50 -18.91 -1.22
N ILE A 40 -4.41 -17.69 -0.71
CA ILE A 40 -3.63 -17.38 0.49
C ILE A 40 -4.54 -17.51 1.71
N VAL A 41 -4.09 -18.27 2.72
CA VAL A 41 -4.76 -18.46 4.00
C VAL A 41 -3.86 -18.00 5.17
N PRO A 42 -4.41 -17.51 6.29
CA PRO A 42 -3.62 -16.98 7.40
C PRO A 42 -2.78 -18.02 8.17
N ALA A 43 -3.25 -19.27 8.19
CA ALA A 43 -2.65 -20.44 8.83
C ALA A 43 -3.12 -21.73 8.13
N GLU A 44 -2.54 -22.88 8.45
CA GLU A 44 -3.15 -24.17 8.12
C GLU A 44 -4.48 -24.34 8.86
N GLY A 45 -5.46 -25.02 8.26
CA GLY A 45 -6.78 -25.23 8.85
C GLY A 45 -7.78 -25.87 7.89
N SER A 46 -9.02 -26.05 8.35
CA SER A 46 -10.07 -26.79 7.63
C SER A 46 -10.37 -26.24 6.23
N LEU A 47 -10.21 -24.94 6.00
CA LEU A 47 -10.36 -24.34 4.68
C LEU A 47 -9.32 -24.90 3.69
N ALA A 48 -8.04 -24.95 4.08
CA ALA A 48 -6.99 -25.40 3.19
C ALA A 48 -7.16 -26.89 2.84
N GLU A 49 -7.60 -27.71 3.79
CA GLU A 49 -7.91 -29.12 3.57
C GLU A 49 -9.06 -29.31 2.58
N GLU A 50 -10.12 -28.51 2.68
CA GLU A 50 -11.25 -28.57 1.76
C GLU A 50 -10.86 -28.14 0.34
N LEU A 51 -10.07 -27.07 0.20
CA LEU A 51 -9.60 -26.57 -1.09
C LEU A 51 -8.69 -27.57 -1.83
N LYS A 52 -7.88 -28.35 -1.09
CA LYS A 52 -7.03 -29.41 -1.67
C LYS A 52 -7.86 -30.48 -2.38
N LYS A 53 -9.10 -30.75 -1.97
CA LYS A 53 -9.97 -31.77 -2.56
C LYS A 53 -10.35 -31.51 -4.02
N PHE A 54 -10.26 -30.26 -4.48
CA PHE A 54 -10.59 -29.89 -5.87
C PHE A 54 -9.46 -29.10 -6.55
N LEU A 55 -8.21 -29.48 -6.24
CA LEU A 55 -6.98 -29.06 -6.94
C LEU A 55 -6.65 -27.56 -6.85
N VAL A 56 -7.12 -26.88 -5.80
CA VAL A 56 -6.75 -25.48 -5.53
C VAL A 56 -5.48 -25.43 -4.68
N LYS A 57 -4.43 -24.74 -5.17
CA LYS A 57 -3.16 -24.60 -4.43
C LYS A 57 -3.29 -23.52 -3.35
N THR A 58 -2.98 -23.89 -2.12
CA THR A 58 -3.03 -22.99 -0.95
C THR A 58 -1.63 -22.53 -0.51
N TYR A 59 -1.53 -21.30 -0.06
CA TYR A 59 -0.31 -20.68 0.46
C TYR A 59 -0.58 -20.13 1.85
N VAL A 60 0.26 -20.46 2.82
CA VAL A 60 0.10 -19.97 4.20
C VAL A 60 0.96 -18.74 4.40
N THR A 61 0.36 -17.64 4.85
CA THR A 61 1.10 -16.44 5.26
C THR A 61 0.36 -15.73 6.38
N TYR A 62 1.09 -15.06 7.27
CA TYR A 62 0.45 -14.29 8.33
C TYR A 62 -0.34 -13.11 7.76
N LEU A 63 -1.67 -13.09 7.97
CA LEU A 63 -2.57 -12.04 7.49
C LEU A 63 -3.31 -11.37 8.65
N PRO A 64 -2.66 -10.41 9.33
CA PRO A 64 -3.29 -9.65 10.41
C PRO A 64 -4.51 -8.88 9.89
N TRP A 65 -5.62 -8.96 10.60
CA TRP A 65 -6.83 -8.19 10.31
C TRP A 65 -6.59 -6.70 10.57
N CYS A 66 -7.28 -5.84 9.82
CA CYS A 66 -7.33 -4.40 10.12
C CYS A 66 -8.33 -4.04 11.24
N ALA A 67 -8.51 -4.96 12.18
CA ALA A 67 -9.35 -4.88 13.37
C ALA A 67 -8.78 -5.83 14.43
N ASP A 68 -8.90 -5.49 15.71
CA ASP A 68 -8.48 -6.37 16.83
C ASP A 68 -9.48 -6.42 17.99
N GLY A 69 -10.70 -5.91 17.83
CA GLY A 69 -11.70 -5.92 18.89
C GLY A 69 -11.47 -4.86 19.98
N GLU A 70 -10.50 -3.95 19.80
CA GLU A 70 -10.35 -2.75 20.60
C GLU A 70 -10.45 -1.50 19.72
N LYS A 71 -11.26 -0.50 20.14
CA LYS A 71 -11.39 0.80 19.42
C LYS A 71 -10.13 1.67 19.47
N LYS A 72 -8.96 1.13 19.82
CA LYS A 72 -7.71 1.86 19.95
C LYS A 72 -6.80 1.58 18.76
N TYR A 73 -6.27 2.66 18.21
CA TYR A 73 -5.32 2.61 17.11
C TYR A 73 -4.06 1.82 17.51
N ASN A 74 -3.84 0.68 16.87
CA ASN A 74 -2.70 -0.19 17.14
C ASN A 74 -1.58 0.04 16.09
N HIS A 75 -0.52 0.74 16.49
CA HIS A 75 0.62 1.04 15.62
C HIS A 75 1.36 -0.21 15.14
N ASP A 76 1.47 -1.23 15.99
CA ASP A 76 2.18 -2.46 15.68
C ASP A 76 1.43 -3.28 14.64
N ARG A 77 0.09 -3.34 14.76
CA ARG A 77 -0.74 -4.00 13.75
C ARG A 77 -0.56 -3.42 12.35
N ILE A 78 -0.42 -2.10 12.23
CA ILE A 78 -0.21 -1.46 10.92
C ILE A 78 1.16 -1.83 10.34
N ILE A 79 2.19 -1.95 11.18
CA ILE A 79 3.50 -2.45 10.76
C ILE A 79 3.38 -3.89 10.29
N GLU A 80 2.62 -4.73 10.99
CA GLU A 80 2.36 -6.12 10.61
C GLU A 80 1.57 -6.24 9.30
N ILE A 81 0.53 -5.42 9.08
CA ILE A 81 -0.18 -5.33 7.81
C ILE A 81 0.78 -4.95 6.68
N GLY A 82 1.67 -3.98 6.94
CA GLY A 82 2.71 -3.60 5.98
C GLY A 82 3.69 -4.74 5.66
N LYS A 83 4.18 -5.45 6.68
CA LYS A 83 5.07 -6.61 6.52
C LYS A 83 4.40 -7.76 5.77
N SER A 84 3.19 -8.14 6.16
CA SER A 84 2.41 -9.19 5.49
C SER A 84 2.08 -8.83 4.04
N SER A 85 1.87 -7.55 3.72
CA SER A 85 1.72 -7.10 2.33
C SER A 85 2.98 -7.36 1.48
N LEU A 86 4.19 -7.31 2.06
CA LEU A 86 5.42 -7.66 1.35
C LEU A 86 5.50 -9.17 1.05
N GLU A 87 5.01 -10.02 1.94
CA GLU A 87 4.95 -11.47 1.70
C GLU A 87 3.93 -11.79 0.60
N VAL A 88 2.76 -11.12 0.60
CA VAL A 88 1.79 -11.22 -0.49
C VAL A 88 2.40 -10.77 -1.83
N ILE A 89 3.23 -9.71 -1.84
CA ILE A 89 3.98 -9.28 -3.05
C ILE A 89 4.90 -10.39 -3.58
N LYS A 90 5.63 -11.10 -2.71
CA LYS A 90 6.50 -12.21 -3.12
C LYS A 90 5.69 -13.33 -3.76
N LEU A 91 4.57 -13.71 -3.13
CA LEU A 91 3.67 -14.73 -3.66
C LEU A 91 3.06 -14.31 -5.01
N ILE A 92 2.65 -13.06 -5.16
CA ILE A 92 2.16 -12.55 -6.44
C ILE A 92 3.25 -12.64 -7.54
N LYS A 93 4.51 -12.33 -7.22
CA LYS A 93 5.62 -12.47 -8.18
C LYS A 93 5.88 -13.91 -8.60
N GLU A 94 5.77 -14.85 -7.66
CA GLU A 94 5.93 -16.29 -7.93
C GLU A 94 4.77 -16.84 -8.77
N ILE A 95 3.53 -16.54 -8.36
CA ILE A 95 2.30 -17.07 -8.95
C ILE A 95 1.97 -16.40 -10.29
N GLN A 96 2.38 -15.13 -10.45
CA GLN A 96 2.06 -14.27 -11.59
C GLN A 96 0.55 -14.26 -11.95
N PRO A 97 -0.35 -13.99 -10.99
CA PRO A 97 -1.78 -13.99 -11.27
C PRO A 97 -2.16 -12.87 -12.24
N ASP A 98 -3.26 -13.08 -12.96
CA ASP A 98 -3.93 -12.04 -13.75
C ASP A 98 -4.61 -11.03 -12.81
N ILE A 99 -5.23 -11.53 -11.74
CA ILE A 99 -6.03 -10.74 -10.79
C ILE A 99 -5.80 -11.25 -9.36
N VAL A 100 -5.77 -10.32 -8.41
CA VAL A 100 -5.82 -10.63 -6.98
C VAL A 100 -7.23 -10.35 -6.43
N TYR A 101 -7.75 -11.25 -5.61
CA TYR A 101 -9.12 -11.22 -5.12
C TYR A 101 -9.17 -11.29 -3.60
N SER A 102 -9.56 -10.21 -2.93
CA SER A 102 -9.77 -10.19 -1.47
C SER A 102 -11.18 -10.64 -1.11
N ASN A 103 -11.32 -11.63 -0.23
CA ASN A 103 -12.61 -12.27 0.07
C ASN A 103 -13.37 -11.69 1.30
N SER A 104 -12.84 -10.67 1.97
CA SER A 104 -13.53 -10.00 3.09
C SER A 104 -12.99 -8.58 3.30
N SER A 105 -13.69 -7.78 4.10
CA SER A 105 -13.34 -6.37 4.37
C SER A 105 -12.10 -6.19 5.26
N VAL A 106 -11.73 -7.19 6.06
CA VAL A 106 -10.70 -7.08 7.11
C VAL A 106 -9.26 -7.28 6.61
N ILE A 107 -9.07 -7.73 5.36
CA ILE A 107 -7.77 -8.06 4.78
C ILE A 107 -7.38 -7.03 3.71
N LEU A 108 -6.50 -6.09 4.06
CA LEU A 108 -6.04 -5.01 3.19
C LEU A 108 -4.88 -5.42 2.25
N GLN A 109 -4.16 -6.48 2.62
CA GLN A 109 -2.86 -6.86 2.06
C GLN A 109 -2.92 -7.09 0.55
N GLY A 110 -3.97 -7.75 0.05
CA GLY A 110 -4.17 -8.00 -1.37
C GLY A 110 -4.28 -6.72 -2.18
N ALA A 111 -5.08 -5.77 -1.70
CA ALA A 111 -5.29 -4.48 -2.37
C ALA A 111 -3.99 -3.65 -2.38
N ILE A 112 -3.27 -3.62 -1.26
CA ILE A 112 -1.97 -2.93 -1.13
C ILE A 112 -0.95 -3.53 -2.09
N ALA A 113 -0.79 -4.86 -2.07
CA ALA A 113 0.19 -5.56 -2.90
C ALA A 113 -0.11 -5.40 -4.39
N SER A 114 -1.38 -5.51 -4.78
CA SER A 114 -1.84 -5.33 -6.17
C SER A 114 -1.56 -3.92 -6.67
N LYS A 115 -1.86 -2.89 -5.87
CA LYS A 115 -1.60 -1.50 -6.21
C LYS A 115 -0.10 -1.21 -6.41
N ILE A 116 0.75 -1.81 -5.57
CA ILE A 116 2.21 -1.67 -5.68
C ILE A 116 2.73 -2.32 -6.97
N LEU A 117 2.23 -3.50 -7.32
CA LEU A 117 2.69 -4.27 -8.48
C LEU A 117 1.99 -3.90 -9.79
N GLY A 118 0.97 -3.03 -9.76
CA GLY A 118 0.16 -2.70 -10.93
C GLY A 118 -0.65 -3.89 -11.44
N ILE A 119 -1.15 -4.73 -10.53
CA ILE A 119 -2.03 -5.87 -10.85
C ILE A 119 -3.47 -5.50 -10.49
N ARG A 120 -4.42 -6.02 -11.27
CA ARG A 120 -5.85 -5.82 -11.04
C ARG A 120 -6.27 -6.42 -9.70
N HIS A 121 -7.07 -5.67 -8.96
CA HIS A 121 -7.61 -6.10 -7.67
C HIS A 121 -9.14 -6.08 -7.66
N VAL A 122 -9.72 -7.17 -7.18
CA VAL A 122 -11.15 -7.29 -6.87
C VAL A 122 -11.31 -7.43 -5.37
N TRP A 123 -12.23 -6.66 -4.79
CA TRP A 123 -12.59 -6.77 -3.38
C TRP A 123 -14.02 -7.24 -3.21
N HIS A 124 -14.22 -8.42 -2.63
CA HIS A 124 -15.52 -8.96 -2.31
C HIS A 124 -15.84 -8.70 -0.84
N ILE A 125 -16.76 -7.78 -0.58
CA ILE A 125 -17.22 -7.39 0.75
C ILE A 125 -18.41 -8.29 1.13
N ARG A 126 -18.31 -8.97 2.27
CA ARG A 126 -19.26 -10.01 2.68
C ARG A 126 -19.97 -9.70 4.01
N GLU A 127 -19.64 -8.60 4.63
CA GLU A 127 -20.04 -8.28 5.99
C GLU A 127 -20.18 -6.77 6.21
N PHE A 128 -21.09 -6.37 7.10
CA PHE A 128 -21.20 -4.99 7.58
C PHE A 128 -20.11 -4.63 8.59
N GLY A 129 -19.42 -5.64 9.12
CA GLY A 129 -18.31 -5.51 10.05
C GLY A 129 -18.76 -5.12 11.46
N GLU A 130 -18.94 -3.82 11.69
CA GLU A 130 -19.36 -3.29 13.00
C GLU A 130 -20.81 -3.67 13.34
N LEU A 131 -21.69 -3.73 12.34
CA LEU A 131 -23.14 -3.89 12.58
C LEU A 131 -23.58 -5.35 12.79
N ASP A 132 -22.90 -6.31 12.17
CA ASP A 132 -23.26 -7.73 12.18
C ASP A 132 -22.37 -8.57 13.12
N TYR A 133 -21.09 -8.22 13.22
CA TYR A 133 -20.11 -8.97 14.02
C TYR A 133 -19.50 -8.15 15.17
N ASN A 134 -19.90 -6.88 15.34
CA ASN A 134 -19.30 -5.96 16.32
C ASN A 134 -17.77 -5.87 16.19
N ILE A 135 -17.27 -5.89 14.94
CA ILE A 135 -15.84 -5.80 14.65
C ILE A 135 -15.37 -4.36 14.90
N ASP A 136 -14.45 -4.18 15.84
CA ASP A 136 -13.82 -2.88 16.07
C ASP A 136 -12.65 -2.66 15.10
N TYR A 137 -12.93 -1.94 14.01
CA TYR A 137 -11.90 -1.53 13.06
C TYR A 137 -11.09 -0.35 13.57
N TYR A 138 -9.81 -0.28 13.19
CA TYR A 138 -8.93 0.84 13.56
C TYR A 138 -9.28 2.18 12.92
N LEU A 139 -9.91 2.14 11.74
CA LEU A 139 -10.29 3.33 10.97
C LEU A 139 -11.81 3.39 10.87
N PRO A 140 -12.46 4.56 11.00
CA PRO A 140 -13.88 4.73 10.76
C PRO A 140 -14.35 4.30 9.36
N ILE A 141 -15.63 3.91 9.24
CA ILE A 141 -16.22 3.37 8.00
C ILE A 141 -15.95 4.23 6.76
N LYS A 142 -16.10 5.56 6.84
CA LYS A 142 -15.85 6.47 5.71
C LYS A 142 -14.44 6.32 5.13
N GLN A 143 -13.45 6.10 5.99
CA GLN A 143 -12.04 5.99 5.58
C GLN A 143 -11.76 4.59 5.03
N ARG A 144 -12.37 3.55 5.60
CA ARG A 144 -12.30 2.18 5.08
C ARG A 144 -12.93 2.06 3.70
N ALA A 145 -14.15 2.56 3.54
CA ALA A 145 -14.87 2.56 2.27
C ALA A 145 -14.05 3.27 1.18
N LYS A 146 -13.48 4.45 1.50
CA LYS A 146 -12.60 5.17 0.59
C LYS A 146 -11.34 4.36 0.22
N PHE A 147 -10.74 3.64 1.18
CA PHE A 147 -9.61 2.75 0.90
C PHE A 147 -9.99 1.63 -0.07
N VAL A 148 -11.11 0.93 0.20
CA VAL A 148 -11.64 -0.12 -0.69
C VAL A 148 -11.84 0.43 -2.10
N PHE A 149 -12.42 1.62 -2.24
CA PHE A 149 -12.66 2.27 -3.53
C PHE A 149 -11.39 2.67 -4.30
N GLU A 150 -10.38 3.21 -3.63
CA GLU A 150 -9.15 3.69 -4.28
C GLU A 150 -8.19 2.55 -4.67
N TYR A 151 -8.23 1.43 -3.94
CA TYR A 151 -7.29 0.33 -4.08
C TYR A 151 -7.85 -0.89 -4.82
N SER A 152 -9.11 -0.84 -5.23
CA SER A 152 -9.73 -1.87 -6.08
C SER A 152 -10.11 -1.34 -7.46
N ASP A 153 -9.98 -2.24 -8.44
CA ASP A 153 -10.52 -2.04 -9.79
C ASP A 153 -12.01 -2.40 -9.84
N LYS A 154 -12.45 -3.35 -9.00
CA LYS A 154 -13.86 -3.71 -8.84
C LYS A 154 -14.18 -4.10 -7.40
N ILE A 155 -15.37 -3.73 -6.93
CA ILE A 155 -15.90 -4.08 -5.62
C ILE A 155 -17.17 -4.90 -5.81
N ILE A 156 -17.22 -6.07 -5.17
CA ILE A 156 -18.37 -6.97 -5.20
C ILE A 156 -19.00 -6.97 -3.81
N PHE A 157 -20.32 -6.79 -3.76
CA PHE A 157 -21.12 -6.87 -2.56
C PHE A 157 -22.07 -8.07 -2.64
N ILE A 158 -22.24 -8.78 -1.52
CA ILE A 158 -23.13 -9.96 -1.47
C ILE A 158 -24.62 -9.63 -1.38
N SER A 159 -24.99 -8.35 -1.26
CA SER A 159 -26.38 -7.88 -1.18
C SER A 159 -26.48 -6.39 -1.55
N ASN A 160 -27.66 -5.94 -1.98
CA ASN A 160 -27.92 -4.51 -2.20
C ASN A 160 -27.82 -3.74 -0.89
N SER A 161 -28.30 -4.30 0.21
CA SER A 161 -28.22 -3.69 1.54
C SER A 161 -26.79 -3.36 1.94
N LEU A 162 -25.83 -4.24 1.59
CA LEU A 162 -24.42 -4.01 1.85
C LEU A 162 -23.82 -2.98 0.89
N ARG A 163 -24.18 -3.00 -0.40
CA ARG A 163 -23.79 -1.95 -1.34
C ARG A 163 -24.29 -0.58 -0.87
N ASP A 164 -25.56 -0.46 -0.51
CA ASP A 164 -26.20 0.79 -0.10
C ASP A 164 -25.56 1.35 1.18
N TYR A 165 -25.12 0.48 2.10
CA TYR A 165 -24.34 0.89 3.26
C TYR A 165 -23.01 1.57 2.87
N TYR A 166 -22.30 1.03 1.87
CA TYR A 166 -21.06 1.63 1.35
C TYR A 166 -21.30 2.84 0.43
N HIS A 167 -22.41 2.87 -0.30
CA HIS A 167 -22.80 3.98 -1.20
C HIS A 167 -22.86 5.33 -0.46
N ASN A 168 -23.21 5.32 0.83
CA ASN A 168 -23.18 6.52 1.67
C ASN A 168 -21.78 7.16 1.80
N TYR A 169 -20.71 6.45 1.41
CA TYR A 169 -19.33 6.88 1.57
C TYR A 169 -18.51 6.91 0.29
N ILE A 170 -18.88 6.13 -0.74
CA ILE A 170 -18.16 5.98 -2.01
C ILE A 170 -19.10 5.89 -3.21
N SER A 171 -18.60 6.22 -4.39
CA SER A 171 -19.33 6.08 -5.67
C SER A 171 -19.54 4.62 -6.05
N ASP A 172 -20.63 4.34 -6.76
CA ASP A 172 -20.94 2.99 -7.27
C ASP A 172 -20.27 2.64 -8.60
N GLU A 173 -19.40 3.49 -9.15
CA GLU A 173 -18.78 3.29 -10.47
C GLU A 173 -18.05 1.94 -10.62
N LYS A 174 -17.54 1.39 -9.50
CA LYS A 174 -16.83 0.10 -9.44
C LYS A 174 -17.61 -0.99 -8.68
N SER A 175 -18.80 -0.68 -8.20
CA SER A 175 -19.60 -1.55 -7.34
C SER A 175 -20.43 -2.53 -8.17
N GLU A 176 -20.57 -3.75 -7.70
CA GLU A 176 -21.48 -4.74 -8.27
C GLU A 176 -22.05 -5.63 -7.18
N VAL A 177 -23.33 -5.98 -7.30
CA VAL A 177 -23.99 -6.91 -6.37
C VAL A 177 -24.04 -8.29 -7.01
N VAL A 178 -23.45 -9.26 -6.31
CA VAL A 178 -23.52 -10.67 -6.69
C VAL A 178 -23.85 -11.50 -5.44
N TYR A 179 -25.06 -12.06 -5.43
CA TYR A 179 -25.53 -12.95 -4.38
C TYR A 179 -24.74 -14.27 -4.34
N ASN A 180 -24.53 -14.82 -3.15
CA ASN A 180 -23.84 -16.10 -3.01
C ASN A 180 -24.69 -17.26 -3.54
N ASN A 181 -24.02 -18.26 -4.09
CA ASN A 181 -24.61 -19.59 -4.31
C ASN A 181 -24.77 -20.32 -2.98
N VAL A 182 -25.94 -20.93 -2.77
CA VAL A 182 -26.22 -21.80 -1.63
C VAL A 182 -26.78 -23.12 -2.15
N LYS A 183 -26.13 -24.22 -1.79
CA LYS A 183 -26.57 -25.58 -2.12
C LYS A 183 -26.80 -26.39 -0.86
N ILE A 184 -27.78 -27.28 -0.94
CA ILE A 184 -27.92 -28.41 -0.02
C ILE A 184 -27.01 -29.51 -0.58
N LEU A 185 -25.96 -29.87 0.17
CA LEU A 185 -24.96 -30.85 -0.29
C LEU A 185 -25.34 -32.30 0.01
N ASP A 186 -26.36 -32.52 0.84
CA ASP A 186 -26.77 -33.86 1.23
C ASP A 186 -28.21 -34.16 0.80
N ASP A 187 -28.35 -35.17 -0.04
CA ASP A 187 -29.55 -36.01 -0.08
C ASP A 187 -29.58 -36.84 1.20
N VAL A 188 -29.90 -36.19 2.32
CA VAL A 188 -30.36 -36.93 3.49
C VAL A 188 -31.72 -37.50 3.08
N GLU A 189 -32.01 -38.76 3.37
CA GLU A 189 -33.30 -39.39 3.03
C GLU A 189 -34.49 -38.51 3.44
N ASN A 190 -35.56 -38.56 2.65
CA ASN A 190 -36.83 -37.91 2.97
C ASN A 190 -37.38 -38.54 4.25
N HIS A 191 -37.09 -37.92 5.40
CA HIS A 191 -37.87 -38.19 6.59
C HIS A 191 -39.31 -37.75 6.33
N GLU A 192 -40.24 -38.67 6.53
CA GLU A 192 -41.66 -38.35 6.58
C GLU A 192 -41.87 -37.15 7.52
N ILE A 193 -42.66 -36.19 7.08
CA ILE A 193 -43.11 -35.06 7.90
C ILE A 193 -43.71 -35.68 9.16
N ARG A 194 -43.03 -35.54 10.30
CA ARG A 194 -43.59 -35.95 11.57
C ARG A 194 -44.88 -35.17 11.76
N LYS A 195 -45.98 -35.89 11.97
CA LYS A 195 -47.23 -35.32 12.50
C LYS A 195 -47.05 -35.00 13.99
N ASP A 196 -46.03 -34.22 14.33
CA ASP A 196 -45.92 -33.67 15.68
C ASP A 196 -47.07 -32.68 15.87
N LYS A 197 -47.68 -32.68 17.07
CA LYS A 197 -48.71 -31.70 17.42
C LYS A 197 -48.13 -30.28 17.56
N ASN A 198 -46.84 -30.18 17.89
CA ASN A 198 -46.16 -28.92 18.17
C ASN A 198 -45.76 -28.17 16.89
N LEU A 199 -45.70 -26.85 16.95
CA LEU A 199 -44.99 -26.03 15.97
C LEU A 199 -43.48 -26.06 16.26
N ASN A 200 -42.67 -26.61 15.36
CA ASN A 200 -41.23 -26.68 15.51
C ASN A 200 -40.55 -25.48 14.84
N LEU A 201 -39.91 -24.63 15.63
CA LEU A 201 -39.14 -23.47 15.21
C LEU A 201 -37.64 -23.76 15.29
N LEU A 202 -36.88 -23.21 14.34
CA LEU A 202 -35.43 -23.35 14.32
C LEU A 202 -34.72 -22.00 14.20
N MET A 203 -33.63 -21.85 14.94
CA MET A 203 -32.64 -20.79 14.74
C MET A 203 -31.26 -21.42 14.56
N VAL A 204 -30.55 -21.04 13.50
CA VAL A 204 -29.18 -21.50 13.22
C VAL A 204 -28.23 -20.29 13.19
N GLY A 205 -27.17 -20.35 14.00
CA GLY A 205 -26.16 -19.31 14.11
C GLY A 205 -25.62 -19.17 15.53
N ASN A 206 -24.46 -18.52 15.68
CA ASN A 206 -23.88 -18.26 16.99
C ASN A 206 -24.88 -17.57 17.93
N VAL A 207 -24.99 -18.05 19.17
CA VAL A 207 -25.80 -17.43 20.22
C VAL A 207 -25.09 -16.16 20.67
N HIS A 208 -25.52 -15.04 20.09
CA HIS A 208 -24.87 -13.75 20.17
C HIS A 208 -25.92 -12.64 20.06
N PRO A 209 -25.79 -11.50 20.78
CA PRO A 209 -26.81 -10.44 20.77
C PRO A 209 -27.22 -9.93 19.38
N ALA A 210 -26.31 -9.96 18.42
CA ALA A 210 -26.55 -9.55 17.03
C ALA A 210 -27.52 -10.49 16.28
N LYS A 211 -27.68 -11.74 16.74
CA LYS A 211 -28.53 -12.78 16.11
C LYS A 211 -29.94 -12.87 16.71
N GLY A 212 -30.22 -12.12 17.78
CA GLY A 212 -31.58 -11.91 18.29
C GLY A 212 -32.25 -13.15 18.88
N GLN A 213 -31.50 -14.14 19.37
CA GLN A 213 -32.09 -15.33 20.01
C GLN A 213 -33.01 -14.96 21.17
N PHE A 214 -32.64 -13.93 21.94
CA PHE A 214 -33.46 -13.49 23.07
C PHE A 214 -34.81 -12.90 22.62
N ASP A 215 -34.92 -12.37 21.40
CA ASP A 215 -36.20 -11.90 20.85
C ASP A 215 -37.14 -13.09 20.61
N ALA A 216 -36.62 -14.19 20.06
CA ALA A 216 -37.37 -15.41 19.86
C ALA A 216 -37.85 -16.02 21.20
N VAL A 217 -36.96 -16.12 22.19
CA VAL A 217 -37.29 -16.63 23.52
C VAL A 217 -38.41 -15.79 24.18
N ARG A 218 -38.33 -14.46 24.09
CA ARG A 218 -39.38 -13.57 24.60
C ARG A 218 -40.70 -13.70 23.83
N ALA A 219 -40.66 -13.94 22.53
CA ALA A 219 -41.86 -14.19 21.74
C ALA A 219 -42.54 -15.51 22.12
N ILE A 220 -41.77 -16.58 22.39
CA ILE A 220 -42.31 -17.86 22.91
C ILE A 220 -42.98 -17.66 24.26
N LYS A 221 -42.37 -16.87 25.16
CA LYS A 221 -42.98 -16.51 26.44
C LYS A 221 -44.33 -15.81 26.26
N LEU A 222 -44.43 -14.82 25.36
CA LEU A 222 -45.69 -14.13 25.08
C LEU A 222 -46.78 -15.08 24.58
N LEU A 223 -46.42 -16.04 23.71
CA LEU A 223 -47.37 -17.02 23.19
C LEU A 223 -47.83 -18.00 24.29
N LYS A 224 -46.91 -18.42 25.17
CA LYS A 224 -47.25 -19.25 26.34
C LYS A 224 -48.25 -18.55 27.25
N ASP A 225 -48.04 -17.26 27.55
CA ASP A 225 -48.95 -16.46 28.37
C ASP A 225 -50.35 -16.31 27.73
N GLN A 226 -50.45 -16.43 26.40
CA GLN A 226 -51.70 -16.43 25.64
C GLN A 226 -52.36 -17.82 25.53
N GLY A 227 -51.82 -18.84 26.21
CA GLY A 227 -52.31 -20.20 26.17
C GLY A 227 -51.84 -21.02 24.95
N ILE A 228 -50.84 -20.52 24.21
CA ILE A 228 -50.24 -21.21 23.07
C ILE A 228 -48.89 -21.82 23.50
N SER A 229 -48.94 -23.05 24.03
CA SER A 229 -47.77 -23.76 24.55
C SER A 229 -47.18 -24.82 23.61
N ASP A 230 -47.92 -25.24 22.59
CA ASP A 230 -47.53 -26.31 21.65
C ASP A 230 -46.55 -25.79 20.58
N ILE A 231 -45.46 -25.17 21.04
CA ILE A 231 -44.40 -24.59 20.23
C ILE A 231 -43.05 -25.00 20.84
N LYS A 232 -42.15 -25.52 20.00
CA LYS A 232 -40.77 -25.87 20.37
C LYS A 232 -39.80 -25.03 19.56
N LEU A 233 -38.84 -24.38 20.20
CA LEU A 233 -37.76 -23.63 19.58
C LEU A 233 -36.44 -24.36 19.81
N LYS A 234 -35.76 -24.73 18.73
CA LYS A 234 -34.40 -25.27 18.75
C LYS A 234 -33.42 -24.22 18.26
N VAL A 235 -32.35 -23.99 19.01
CA VAL A 235 -31.29 -23.02 18.69
C VAL A 235 -29.96 -23.73 18.54
N ILE A 236 -29.27 -23.54 17.41
CA ILE A 236 -28.04 -24.27 17.07
C ILE A 236 -26.90 -23.29 16.82
N GLY A 237 -25.83 -23.38 17.61
CA GLY A 237 -24.62 -22.60 17.38
C GLY A 237 -23.70 -22.49 18.59
N ARG A 238 -22.52 -21.89 18.38
CA ARG A 238 -21.57 -21.60 19.47
C ARG A 238 -22.16 -20.53 20.39
N LYS A 239 -21.98 -20.71 21.70
CA LYS A 239 -22.60 -19.88 22.72
C LYS A 239 -21.63 -18.81 23.23
N LEU A 240 -22.00 -17.53 23.14
CA LEU A 240 -21.30 -16.47 23.87
C LEU A 240 -21.67 -16.59 25.36
N PRO A 241 -20.73 -16.84 26.28
CA PRO A 241 -21.04 -17.24 27.65
C PRO A 241 -21.99 -16.29 28.39
N GLU A 242 -21.72 -14.98 28.36
CA GLU A 242 -22.48 -13.98 29.12
C GLU A 242 -23.92 -13.85 28.60
N TYR A 243 -24.07 -13.79 27.27
CA TYR A 243 -25.37 -13.67 26.63
C TYR A 243 -26.19 -14.95 26.74
N TYR A 244 -25.54 -16.12 26.65
CA TYR A 244 -26.21 -17.39 26.87
C TYR A 244 -26.73 -17.52 28.30
N LYS A 245 -25.94 -17.10 29.30
CA LYS A 245 -26.36 -17.07 30.69
C LYS A 245 -27.58 -16.18 30.92
N GLU A 246 -27.61 -15.00 30.31
CA GLU A 246 -28.78 -14.09 30.36
C GLU A 246 -30.05 -14.77 29.83
N ILE A 247 -29.96 -15.45 28.68
CA ILE A 247 -31.09 -16.18 28.10
C ILE A 247 -31.53 -17.34 29.01
N MET A 248 -30.59 -18.12 29.54
CA MET A 248 -30.91 -19.27 30.40
C MET A 248 -31.60 -18.83 31.70
N ASN A 249 -31.17 -17.73 32.31
CA ASN A 249 -31.84 -17.17 33.50
C ASN A 249 -33.31 -16.80 33.17
N PHE A 250 -33.57 -16.22 32.01
CA PHE A 250 -34.93 -15.90 31.58
C PHE A 250 -35.77 -17.16 31.32
N ILE A 251 -35.18 -18.19 30.72
CA ILE A 251 -35.84 -19.48 30.50
C ILE A 251 -36.25 -20.12 31.84
N GLU A 252 -35.39 -20.02 32.85
CA GLU A 252 -35.65 -20.49 34.20
C GLU A 252 -36.77 -19.70 34.87
N GLU A 253 -36.66 -18.36 34.89
CA GLU A 253 -37.65 -17.46 35.50
C GLU A 253 -39.08 -17.70 34.98
N TYR A 254 -39.23 -17.98 33.69
CA TYR A 254 -40.54 -18.17 33.03
C TYR A 254 -40.90 -19.64 32.74
N ASN A 255 -40.13 -20.59 33.28
CA ASN A 255 -40.34 -22.04 33.10
C ASN A 255 -40.49 -22.46 31.62
N LEU A 256 -39.55 -22.07 30.76
CA LEU A 256 -39.60 -22.30 29.31
C LEU A 256 -38.78 -23.50 28.84
N PHE A 257 -38.21 -24.30 29.75
CA PHE A 257 -37.34 -25.43 29.42
C PHE A 257 -37.99 -26.47 28.52
N ASP A 258 -39.30 -26.71 28.69
CA ASP A 258 -40.02 -27.65 27.83
C ASP A 258 -40.10 -27.15 26.38
N GLN A 259 -40.08 -25.83 26.16
CA GLN A 259 -40.30 -25.22 24.85
C GLN A 259 -39.00 -24.86 24.13
N ILE A 260 -37.86 -24.77 24.81
CA ILE A 260 -36.66 -24.17 24.23
C ILE A 260 -35.45 -25.06 24.48
N GLU A 261 -34.78 -25.46 23.39
CA GLU A 261 -33.59 -26.31 23.40
C GLU A 261 -32.40 -25.61 22.73
N PHE A 262 -31.23 -25.64 23.36
CA PHE A 262 -29.98 -25.13 22.80
C PHE A 262 -29.00 -26.27 22.49
N CYS A 263 -28.67 -26.42 21.21
CA CYS A 263 -27.63 -27.34 20.74
C CYS A 263 -26.30 -26.61 20.53
N ASP A 264 -25.19 -27.33 20.61
CA ASP A 264 -23.88 -26.80 20.22
C ASP A 264 -23.76 -26.64 18.69
N PHE A 265 -22.64 -26.09 18.25
CA PHE A 265 -22.36 -25.94 16.82
C PHE A 265 -22.37 -27.30 16.11
N VAL A 266 -23.11 -27.35 15.00
CA VAL A 266 -23.15 -28.49 14.09
C VAL A 266 -22.62 -28.04 12.72
N SER A 267 -21.68 -28.78 12.16
CA SER A 267 -21.09 -28.49 10.84
C SER A 267 -22.12 -28.58 9.71
N ASN A 268 -23.04 -29.53 9.82
CA ASN A 268 -24.15 -29.78 8.91
C ASN A 268 -25.52 -29.70 9.61
N PRO A 269 -26.23 -28.57 9.52
CA PRO A 269 -27.55 -28.40 10.14
C PRO A 269 -28.73 -29.00 9.35
N ALA A 270 -28.50 -29.72 8.24
CA ALA A 270 -29.56 -30.21 7.34
C ALA A 270 -30.68 -30.97 8.06
N LYS A 271 -30.32 -31.87 8.98
CA LYS A 271 -31.29 -32.63 9.79
C LYS A 271 -32.27 -31.71 10.53
N PHE A 272 -31.78 -30.62 11.10
CA PHE A 272 -32.59 -29.71 11.89
C PHE A 272 -33.51 -28.85 11.03
N PHE A 273 -33.06 -28.45 9.85
CA PHE A 273 -33.95 -27.79 8.89
C PHE A 273 -35.12 -28.69 8.51
N LYS A 274 -34.87 -29.99 8.28
CA LYS A 274 -35.94 -30.96 7.98
C LYS A 274 -36.96 -31.11 9.10
N GLU A 275 -36.47 -31.19 10.34
CA GLU A 275 -37.29 -31.31 11.56
C GLU A 275 -38.12 -30.06 11.88
N ALA A 276 -37.68 -28.88 11.42
CA ALA A 276 -38.39 -27.63 11.67
C ALA A 276 -39.60 -27.45 10.74
N ASP A 277 -40.59 -26.73 11.22
CA ASP A 277 -41.68 -26.20 10.42
C ASP A 277 -41.36 -24.79 9.91
N ILE A 278 -40.72 -23.96 10.73
CA ILE A 278 -40.41 -22.56 10.44
C ILE A 278 -39.00 -22.24 10.92
N VAL A 279 -38.27 -21.43 10.17
CA VAL A 279 -36.98 -20.90 10.60
C VAL A 279 -37.12 -19.43 10.99
N LEU A 280 -36.57 -19.07 12.15
CA LEU A 280 -36.53 -17.68 12.62
C LEU A 280 -35.19 -17.04 12.27
N MET A 281 -35.22 -15.91 11.59
CA MET A 281 -34.05 -15.08 11.29
C MET A 281 -34.16 -13.75 12.04
N CYS A 282 -33.80 -13.77 13.32
CA CYS A 282 -33.93 -12.61 14.22
C CYS A 282 -32.71 -11.66 14.23
N SER A 283 -31.79 -11.81 13.27
CA SER A 283 -30.58 -11.00 13.20
C SER A 283 -30.91 -9.50 13.05
N LYS A 284 -30.23 -8.64 13.82
CA LYS A 284 -30.36 -7.18 13.72
C LYS A 284 -29.71 -6.62 12.45
N SER A 285 -28.68 -7.30 11.95
CA SER A 285 -28.01 -7.01 10.69
C SER A 285 -27.44 -8.31 10.14
N GLU A 286 -27.71 -8.58 8.88
CA GLU A 286 -27.32 -9.82 8.22
C GLU A 286 -26.77 -9.48 6.83
N GLY A 287 -25.51 -9.82 6.56
CA GLY A 287 -24.83 -9.44 5.31
C GLY A 287 -25.51 -9.99 4.06
N PHE A 288 -25.85 -11.28 4.08
CA PHE A 288 -26.55 -11.97 3.00
C PHE A 288 -27.76 -12.75 3.49
N GLY A 289 -27.65 -13.52 4.58
CA GLY A 289 -28.76 -14.37 5.06
C GLY A 289 -28.66 -15.79 4.53
N ARG A 290 -27.47 -16.40 4.59
CA ARG A 290 -27.26 -17.77 4.08
C ARG A 290 -28.22 -18.78 4.71
N VAL A 291 -28.47 -18.68 6.02
CA VAL A 291 -29.42 -19.54 6.76
C VAL A 291 -30.85 -19.37 6.25
N THR A 292 -31.24 -18.16 5.83
CA THR A 292 -32.55 -17.89 5.21
C THR A 292 -32.68 -18.63 3.88
N VAL A 293 -31.64 -18.61 3.04
CA VAL A 293 -31.62 -19.37 1.78
C VAL A 293 -31.62 -20.88 2.05
N GLU A 294 -30.80 -21.36 2.98
CA GLU A 294 -30.76 -22.77 3.39
C GLU A 294 -32.15 -23.24 3.86
N ALA A 295 -32.83 -22.47 4.71
CA ALA A 295 -34.19 -22.75 5.17
C ALA A 295 -35.18 -22.92 4.00
N MET A 296 -35.18 -21.96 3.07
CA MET A 296 -36.07 -21.97 1.92
C MET A 296 -35.78 -23.14 0.97
N LEU A 297 -34.51 -23.53 0.77
CA LEU A 297 -34.16 -24.70 -0.02
C LEU A 297 -34.65 -26.02 0.63
N PHE A 298 -34.79 -26.05 1.96
CA PHE A 298 -35.46 -27.12 2.70
C PHE A 298 -37.00 -26.98 2.75
N GLU A 299 -37.57 -26.10 1.93
CA GLU A 299 -39.01 -25.81 1.88
C GLU A 299 -39.57 -25.31 3.23
N LYS A 300 -38.76 -24.56 3.99
CA LYS A 300 -39.18 -23.97 5.26
C LYS A 300 -39.44 -22.48 5.10
N PRO A 301 -40.64 -21.98 5.41
CA PRO A 301 -40.87 -20.55 5.46
C PRO A 301 -39.99 -19.91 6.53
N VAL A 302 -39.64 -18.64 6.31
CA VAL A 302 -38.83 -17.86 7.23
C VAL A 302 -39.65 -16.74 7.84
N ILE A 303 -39.58 -16.59 9.17
CA ILE A 303 -39.95 -15.33 9.84
C ILE A 303 -38.66 -14.55 10.04
N GLY A 304 -38.50 -13.48 9.25
CA GLY A 304 -37.28 -12.69 9.22
C GLY A 304 -37.45 -11.32 9.85
N SER A 305 -36.43 -10.83 10.53
CA SER A 305 -36.34 -9.42 10.87
C SER A 305 -36.24 -8.60 9.57
N PHE A 306 -36.92 -7.45 9.51
CA PHE A 306 -36.83 -6.53 8.36
C PHE A 306 -35.48 -5.79 8.32
N SER A 307 -34.38 -6.54 8.14
CA SER A 307 -32.99 -6.05 8.24
C SER A 307 -32.06 -6.71 7.21
N GLY A 308 -31.03 -5.97 6.79
CA GLY A 308 -29.95 -6.46 5.93
C GLY A 308 -30.39 -7.26 4.70
N GLY A 309 -29.62 -8.29 4.35
CA GLY A 309 -29.87 -9.19 3.23
C GLY A 309 -31.14 -10.05 3.38
N THR A 310 -31.69 -10.20 4.59
CA THR A 310 -32.97 -10.90 4.79
C THR A 310 -34.10 -10.23 4.02
N LYS A 311 -34.08 -8.89 3.89
CA LYS A 311 -35.04 -8.11 3.09
C LYS A 311 -35.05 -8.45 1.60
N GLU A 312 -33.95 -9.00 1.11
CA GLU A 312 -33.77 -9.33 -0.31
C GLU A 312 -34.13 -10.79 -0.61
N ILE A 313 -34.23 -11.63 0.42
CA ILE A 313 -34.56 -13.06 0.30
C ILE A 313 -36.02 -13.31 0.63
N VAL A 314 -36.53 -12.70 1.70
CA VAL A 314 -37.92 -12.86 2.13
C VAL A 314 -38.82 -11.92 1.33
N VAL A 315 -39.85 -12.49 0.73
CA VAL A 315 -40.97 -11.81 0.07
C VAL A 315 -42.18 -12.00 0.98
N ASP A 316 -42.58 -10.91 1.63
CA ASP A 316 -43.63 -10.91 2.65
C ASP A 316 -44.93 -11.53 2.11
N ASN A 317 -45.58 -12.35 2.93
CA ASN A 317 -46.80 -13.10 2.60
C ASN A 317 -46.69 -14.04 1.38
N LYS A 318 -45.47 -14.36 0.92
CA LYS A 318 -45.25 -15.29 -0.20
C LYS A 318 -44.35 -16.46 0.15
N ASN A 319 -43.13 -16.19 0.64
CA ASN A 319 -42.17 -17.23 1.04
C ASN A 319 -41.77 -17.14 2.52
N GLY A 320 -42.31 -16.14 3.23
CA GLY A 320 -42.00 -15.85 4.61
C GLY A 320 -42.79 -14.64 5.11
N LEU A 321 -42.49 -14.22 6.33
CA LEU A 321 -43.08 -13.04 6.95
C LEU A 321 -41.99 -12.17 7.55
N PHE A 322 -42.16 -10.85 7.45
CA PHE A 322 -41.33 -9.91 8.20
C PHE A 322 -41.91 -9.58 9.56
N TYR A 323 -41.00 -9.29 10.49
CA TYR A 323 -41.30 -8.54 11.71
C TYR A 323 -40.32 -7.38 11.90
N GLU A 324 -40.77 -6.34 12.60
CA GLU A 324 -39.91 -5.20 12.92
C GLU A 324 -38.81 -5.57 13.92
N PRO A 325 -37.51 -5.28 13.65
CA PRO A 325 -36.41 -5.63 14.55
C PRO A 325 -36.65 -5.15 16.00
N GLY A 326 -36.55 -6.07 16.97
CA GLY A 326 -36.79 -5.79 18.39
C GLY A 326 -38.26 -5.71 18.81
N ASN A 327 -39.22 -5.77 17.88
CA ASN A 327 -40.65 -5.80 18.19
C ASN A 327 -41.12 -7.23 18.50
N ILE A 328 -41.04 -7.61 19.78
CA ILE A 328 -41.36 -8.96 20.25
C ILE A 328 -42.84 -9.33 20.03
N SER A 329 -43.74 -8.36 20.17
CA SER A 329 -45.18 -8.59 19.96
C SER A 329 -45.50 -8.84 18.48
N ASP A 330 -44.78 -8.20 17.57
CA ASP A 330 -44.93 -8.47 16.15
C ASP A 330 -44.38 -9.86 15.79
N LEU A 331 -43.17 -10.20 16.27
CA LEU A 331 -42.61 -11.55 16.12
C LEU A 331 -43.55 -12.64 16.64
N SER A 332 -44.14 -12.45 17.82
CA SER A 332 -45.11 -13.42 18.38
C SER A 332 -46.33 -13.57 17.48
N LYS A 333 -46.88 -12.48 16.92
CA LYS A 333 -48.00 -12.52 15.98
C LYS A 333 -47.66 -13.26 14.69
N LYS A 334 -46.44 -13.13 14.16
CA LYS A 334 -46.01 -13.87 12.96
C LYS A 334 -45.88 -15.38 13.24
N ILE A 335 -45.39 -15.74 14.43
CA ILE A 335 -45.35 -17.15 14.86
C ILE A 335 -46.79 -17.68 15.04
N GLU A 336 -47.66 -16.92 15.70
CA GLU A 336 -49.07 -17.27 15.88
C GLU A 336 -49.80 -17.45 14.55
N PHE A 337 -49.50 -16.62 13.55
CA PHE A 337 -50.08 -16.75 12.21
C PHE A 337 -49.85 -18.15 11.64
N PHE A 338 -48.62 -18.66 11.65
CA PHE A 338 -48.36 -20.02 11.15
C PHE A 338 -48.84 -21.12 12.10
N TYR A 339 -48.89 -20.83 13.41
CA TYR A 339 -49.52 -21.73 14.38
C TYR A 339 -51.00 -21.99 14.02
N ARG A 340 -51.75 -20.92 13.72
CA ARG A 340 -53.17 -20.99 13.35
C ARG A 340 -53.40 -21.43 11.90
N ASN A 341 -52.45 -21.17 11.00
CA ASN A 341 -52.56 -21.44 9.56
C ASN A 341 -51.51 -22.44 9.08
N ARG A 342 -51.56 -23.68 9.61
CA ARG A 342 -50.59 -24.75 9.30
C ARG A 342 -50.42 -25.03 7.80
N ASN A 343 -51.50 -24.91 7.03
CA ASN A 343 -51.49 -25.09 5.57
C ASN A 343 -50.57 -24.08 4.85
N LYS A 344 -50.38 -22.88 5.42
CA LYS A 344 -49.51 -21.84 4.84
C LYS A 344 -48.03 -22.20 4.92
N ILE A 345 -47.63 -23.09 5.82
CA ILE A 345 -46.23 -23.49 5.99
C ILE A 345 -45.72 -24.16 4.71
N ALA A 346 -46.45 -25.15 4.20
CA ALA A 346 -46.08 -25.86 2.97
C ALA A 346 -46.15 -24.95 1.73
N GLU A 347 -47.17 -24.08 1.65
CA GLU A 347 -47.32 -23.11 0.56
C GLU A 347 -46.11 -22.15 0.49
N PHE A 348 -45.77 -21.53 1.62
CA PHE A 348 -44.69 -20.55 1.67
C PHE A 348 -43.32 -21.22 1.52
N GLY A 349 -43.15 -22.41 2.10
CA GLY A 349 -41.96 -23.24 1.94
C GLY A 349 -41.63 -23.54 0.48
N LYS A 350 -42.63 -24.02 -0.27
CA LYS A 350 -42.48 -24.32 -1.70
C LYS A 350 -42.16 -23.07 -2.52
N ASN A 351 -42.85 -21.96 -2.24
CA ASN A 351 -42.56 -20.68 -2.89
C ASN A 351 -41.13 -20.19 -2.61
N GLY A 352 -40.65 -20.38 -1.38
CA GLY A 352 -39.28 -20.06 -0.98
C GLY A 352 -38.24 -20.86 -1.75
N LYS A 353 -38.42 -22.18 -1.86
CA LYS A 353 -37.51 -23.04 -2.62
C LYS A 353 -37.39 -22.62 -4.07
N ILE A 354 -38.52 -22.45 -4.77
CA ILE A 354 -38.56 -22.03 -6.18
C ILE A 354 -37.84 -20.69 -6.36
N PHE A 355 -38.10 -19.72 -5.47
CA PHE A 355 -37.43 -18.43 -5.50
C PHE A 355 -35.91 -18.58 -5.31
N CYS A 356 -35.47 -19.38 -4.34
CA CYS A 356 -34.05 -19.54 -4.04
C CYS A 356 -33.28 -20.28 -5.13
N GLU A 357 -33.87 -21.33 -5.71
CA GLU A 357 -33.26 -22.10 -6.81
C GLU A 357 -33.02 -21.23 -8.06
N ASP A 358 -33.91 -20.26 -8.35
CA ASP A 358 -33.71 -19.32 -9.44
C ASP A 358 -32.65 -18.25 -9.10
N ILE A 359 -32.82 -17.56 -7.98
CA ILE A 359 -32.02 -16.37 -7.64
C ILE A 359 -30.60 -16.71 -7.18
N PHE A 360 -30.43 -17.74 -6.35
CA PHE A 360 -29.16 -18.08 -5.67
C PHE A 360 -28.45 -19.28 -6.30
N SER A 361 -28.62 -19.46 -7.61
CA SER A 361 -28.01 -20.55 -8.38
C SER A 361 -26.51 -20.37 -8.59
N GLU A 362 -25.81 -21.50 -8.75
CA GLU A 362 -24.39 -21.52 -9.12
C GLU A 362 -24.13 -20.75 -10.41
N GLU A 363 -25.00 -20.91 -11.42
CA GLU A 363 -24.86 -20.25 -12.72
C GLU A 363 -24.84 -18.72 -12.58
N ARG A 364 -25.78 -18.15 -11.82
CA ARG A 364 -25.81 -16.70 -11.59
C ARG A 364 -24.62 -16.22 -10.78
N TYR A 365 -24.23 -16.94 -9.73
CA TYR A 365 -23.11 -16.53 -8.86
C TYR A 365 -21.76 -16.63 -9.58
N VAL A 366 -21.41 -17.84 -10.04
CA VAL A 366 -20.12 -18.14 -10.67
C VAL A 366 -20.03 -17.48 -12.03
N GLY A 367 -21.11 -17.52 -12.82
CA GLY A 367 -21.17 -16.91 -14.14
C GLY A 367 -20.95 -15.39 -14.10
N ARG A 368 -21.60 -14.68 -13.17
CA ARG A 368 -21.37 -13.23 -12.99
C ARG A 368 -19.95 -12.93 -12.54
N ILE A 369 -19.44 -13.61 -11.52
CA ILE A 369 -18.07 -13.35 -11.04
C ILE A 369 -17.06 -13.64 -12.14
N ARG A 370 -17.21 -14.74 -12.87
CA ARG A 370 -16.36 -15.06 -14.02
C ARG A 370 -16.39 -13.95 -15.07
N ASN A 371 -17.57 -13.45 -15.44
CA ASN A 371 -17.70 -12.34 -16.38
C ASN A 371 -16.98 -11.06 -15.89
N ILE A 372 -17.12 -10.71 -14.61
CA ILE A 372 -16.38 -9.59 -14.00
C ILE A 372 -14.87 -9.78 -14.17
N LEU A 373 -14.36 -10.97 -13.84
CA LEU A 373 -12.93 -11.28 -13.94
C LEU A 373 -12.42 -11.26 -15.39
N GLU A 374 -13.18 -11.82 -16.33
CA GLU A 374 -12.83 -11.81 -17.77
C GLU A 374 -12.78 -10.37 -18.31
N ASN A 375 -13.75 -9.52 -17.96
CA ASN A 375 -13.78 -8.12 -18.39
C ASN A 375 -12.61 -7.31 -17.84
N LEU A 376 -12.22 -7.54 -16.58
CA LEU A 376 -11.07 -6.86 -15.97
C LEU A 376 -9.75 -7.27 -16.64
N LYS A 377 -9.56 -8.55 -16.98
CA LYS A 377 -8.35 -9.03 -17.65
C LYS A 377 -8.15 -8.40 -19.04
N ASN A 378 -9.23 -8.17 -19.78
CA ASN A 378 -9.17 -7.64 -21.15
C ASN A 378 -8.90 -6.13 -21.22
N SER A 379 -8.84 -5.42 -20.08
CA SER A 379 -8.52 -3.99 -20.03
C SER A 379 -7.01 -3.77 -20.15
N ASN A 380 -6.58 -3.09 -21.23
CA ASN A 380 -5.17 -2.91 -21.65
C ASN A 380 -4.29 -2.10 -20.66
N ASP A 381 -3.81 -2.70 -19.58
CA ASP A 381 -2.79 -2.11 -18.68
C ASP A 381 -1.50 -2.97 -18.55
N HIS A 382 -1.19 -3.78 -19.58
CA HIS A 382 -0.03 -4.69 -19.53
C HIS A 382 1.35 -4.01 -19.70
N GLU A 383 1.43 -2.79 -20.21
CA GLU A 383 2.71 -2.09 -20.41
C GLU A 383 3.40 -1.73 -19.08
N PHE A 384 2.65 -1.42 -18.03
CA PHE A 384 3.20 -0.98 -16.74
C PHE A 384 3.71 -2.15 -15.87
N LYS A 385 3.03 -3.30 -15.92
CA LYS A 385 3.40 -4.54 -15.21
C LYS A 385 4.83 -4.97 -15.56
N ASN A 386 5.17 -4.92 -16.84
CA ASN A 386 6.51 -5.30 -17.32
C ASN A 386 7.60 -4.30 -16.90
N LEU A 387 7.27 -3.00 -16.85
CA LEU A 387 8.22 -1.96 -16.45
C LEU A 387 8.51 -1.99 -14.95
N PHE A 388 7.49 -2.16 -14.10
CA PHE A 388 7.67 -2.18 -12.64
C PHE A 388 8.39 -3.44 -12.16
N LEU A 389 8.02 -4.62 -12.70
CA LEU A 389 8.72 -5.87 -12.39
C LEU A 389 10.19 -5.81 -12.82
N SER A 390 10.50 -5.25 -14.00
CA SER A 390 11.89 -5.07 -14.43
C SER A 390 12.69 -4.16 -13.48
N VAL A 391 12.06 -3.14 -12.91
CA VAL A 391 12.72 -2.19 -12.00
C VAL A 391 12.96 -2.83 -10.63
N PHE A 392 11.99 -3.59 -10.11
CA PHE A 392 12.12 -4.25 -8.81
C PHE A 392 13.14 -5.38 -8.86
N ASP A 393 13.12 -6.23 -9.89
CA ASP A 393 14.07 -7.32 -10.05
C ASP A 393 15.49 -6.77 -10.28
N GLU A 394 15.62 -5.62 -10.95
CA GLU A 394 16.90 -4.91 -11.04
C GLU A 394 17.39 -4.37 -9.68
N VAL A 395 16.50 -3.92 -8.80
CA VAL A 395 16.83 -3.41 -7.46
C VAL A 395 17.24 -4.54 -6.53
N GLU A 396 16.56 -5.69 -6.59
CA GLU A 396 16.89 -6.90 -5.83
C GLU A 396 18.23 -7.50 -6.30
N CYS A 397 18.44 -7.56 -7.61
CA CYS A 397 19.71 -7.98 -8.22
C CYS A 397 20.86 -7.01 -7.89
N LEU A 398 20.57 -5.70 -7.74
CA LEU A 398 21.53 -4.70 -7.27
C LEU A 398 21.88 -4.88 -5.79
N ASN A 399 20.91 -5.22 -4.94
CA ASN A 399 21.14 -5.45 -3.51
C ASN A 399 22.02 -6.69 -3.27
N TYR A 400 21.81 -7.75 -4.07
CA TYR A 400 22.63 -8.95 -4.06
C TYR A 400 24.05 -8.69 -4.60
N LYS A 401 24.16 -7.95 -5.70
CA LYS A 401 25.46 -7.58 -6.29
C LYS A 401 26.26 -6.60 -5.44
N ILE A 402 25.62 -5.71 -4.68
CA ILE A 402 26.32 -4.76 -3.79
C ILE A 402 26.98 -5.48 -2.61
N ASN A 403 26.43 -6.60 -2.14
CA ASN A 403 27.03 -7.41 -1.08
C ASN A 403 28.23 -8.24 -1.58
N ASP A 404 28.20 -8.74 -2.82
CA ASP A 404 29.33 -9.49 -3.42
C ASP A 404 30.41 -8.58 -4.07
N GLU A 405 30.05 -7.40 -4.58
CA GLU A 405 30.97 -6.51 -5.34
C GLU A 405 31.84 -5.58 -4.48
N LEU A 406 31.80 -5.69 -3.15
CA LEU A 406 32.76 -5.00 -2.27
C LEU A 406 34.19 -5.55 -2.40
N THR A 407 34.39 -6.60 -3.21
CA THR A 407 35.70 -7.16 -3.54
C THR A 407 35.97 -7.06 -5.06
N PHE A 408 36.78 -6.06 -5.44
CA PHE A 408 37.68 -6.04 -6.62
C PHE A 408 37.23 -5.45 -8.00
N ASN A 409 37.72 -4.22 -8.22
CA ASN A 409 38.37 -3.59 -9.40
C ASN A 409 37.75 -3.32 -10.81
N LYS A 410 37.85 -2.02 -11.15
CA LYS A 410 38.16 -1.27 -12.40
C LYS A 410 37.59 -1.65 -13.79
N LYS A 411 37.43 -2.92 -14.18
CA LYS A 411 36.93 -3.25 -15.56
C LYS A 411 35.42 -2.98 -15.71
N ARG A 412 34.68 -3.03 -14.60
CA ARG A 412 33.23 -2.76 -14.48
C ARG A 412 32.82 -1.31 -14.76
N LEU A 413 33.72 -0.35 -14.60
CA LEU A 413 33.40 1.09 -14.65
C LEU A 413 32.87 1.54 -16.03
N LYS A 414 33.38 0.94 -17.13
CA LYS A 414 32.90 1.24 -18.50
C LYS A 414 31.52 0.65 -18.79
N VAL A 415 31.21 -0.52 -18.25
CA VAL A 415 29.88 -1.16 -18.41
C VAL A 415 28.84 -0.44 -17.54
N MET A 416 29.23 0.00 -16.34
CA MET A 416 28.38 0.81 -15.46
C MET A 416 28.04 2.17 -16.06
N GLN A 417 28.96 2.82 -16.79
CA GLN A 417 28.70 4.09 -17.47
C GLN A 417 27.55 4.01 -18.49
N LYS A 418 27.48 2.92 -19.26
CA LYS A 418 26.40 2.71 -20.25
C LYS A 418 25.06 2.43 -19.58
N LYS A 419 25.06 1.65 -18.49
CA LYS A 419 23.85 1.35 -17.70
C LYS A 419 23.33 2.56 -16.90
N LEU A 420 24.21 3.43 -16.42
CA LEU A 420 23.83 4.63 -15.65
C LEU A 420 23.12 5.69 -16.51
N LYS A 421 23.53 5.85 -17.77
CA LYS A 421 22.90 6.81 -18.70
C LYS A 421 21.45 6.42 -19.00
N LEU A 422 21.21 5.12 -19.26
CA LEU A 422 19.85 4.57 -19.45
C LEU A 422 18.98 4.70 -18.19
N LYS A 423 19.55 4.54 -16.99
CA LYS A 423 18.82 4.70 -15.71
C LYS A 423 18.49 6.15 -15.36
N GLN A 424 19.25 7.11 -15.89
CA GLN A 424 19.04 8.54 -15.67
C GLN A 424 17.76 9.02 -16.36
N GLU A 425 17.53 8.55 -17.59
CA GLU A 425 16.31 8.83 -18.37
C GLU A 425 15.06 8.21 -17.73
N SER A 426 15.17 7.01 -17.15
CA SER A 426 14.06 6.36 -16.43
C SER A 426 13.69 7.05 -15.11
N LEU A 427 14.67 7.58 -14.37
CA LEU A 427 14.44 8.25 -13.09
C LEU A 427 13.80 9.64 -13.24
N ASP A 428 14.16 10.38 -14.29
CA ASP A 428 13.56 11.70 -14.56
C ASP A 428 12.10 11.56 -15.04
N LYS A 429 11.76 10.44 -15.70
CA LYS A 429 10.35 10.06 -15.98
C LYS A 429 9.58 9.79 -14.68
N ILE A 430 10.16 9.08 -13.72
CA ILE A 430 9.52 8.77 -12.42
C ILE A 430 9.26 10.05 -11.60
N TYR A 431 10.18 11.02 -11.61
CA TYR A 431 10.02 12.24 -10.82
C TYR A 431 8.89 13.16 -11.32
N ASN A 432 8.69 13.22 -12.64
CA ASN A 432 7.66 14.06 -13.26
C ASN A 432 6.29 13.37 -13.36
N SER A 433 6.26 12.07 -13.04
CA SER A 433 5.07 11.22 -13.04
C SER A 433 3.97 11.72 -12.08
N ARG A 434 2.71 11.42 -12.40
CA ARG A 434 1.54 11.74 -11.58
C ARG A 434 1.60 10.98 -10.24
N GLU A 435 2.34 9.90 -10.20
CA GLU A 435 2.53 8.92 -9.14
C GLU A 435 3.53 9.41 -8.08
N TRP A 436 4.59 10.14 -8.46
CA TRP A 436 5.48 10.80 -7.49
C TRP A 436 4.80 11.98 -6.79
N ARG A 437 3.92 12.70 -7.51
CA ARG A 437 3.03 13.69 -6.91
C ARG A 437 2.07 13.03 -5.91
N MET A 438 1.68 11.77 -6.13
CA MET A 438 0.91 10.97 -5.18
C MET A 438 1.67 10.61 -3.91
N VAL A 439 2.97 10.25 -3.98
CA VAL A 439 3.82 10.05 -2.78
C VAL A 439 3.93 11.34 -1.94
N LEU A 440 3.99 12.50 -2.60
CA LEU A 440 3.96 13.81 -1.93
C LEU A 440 2.57 14.15 -1.36
N ASN A 441 1.49 13.72 -2.01
CA ASN A 441 0.13 13.89 -1.51
C ASN A 441 -0.18 12.96 -0.33
N LEU A 442 0.32 11.72 -0.34
CA LEU A 442 0.31 10.81 0.81
C LEU A 442 1.00 11.46 2.02
N GLN A 443 2.15 12.12 1.81
CA GLN A 443 2.82 12.89 2.87
C GLN A 443 1.95 14.02 3.46
N LYS A 444 1.11 14.68 2.64
CA LYS A 444 0.16 15.72 3.10
C LYS A 444 -1.02 15.11 3.85
N ILE A 445 -1.57 14.00 3.36
CA ILE A 445 -2.67 13.26 3.98
C ILE A 445 -2.25 12.70 5.35
N PHE A 446 -1.02 12.19 5.50
CA PHE A 446 -0.53 11.70 6.79
C PHE A 446 -0.25 12.80 7.82
N LYS A 447 0.02 14.04 7.40
CA LYS A 447 0.10 15.19 8.34
C LYS A 447 -1.26 15.57 8.92
N ILE A 448 -2.34 15.16 8.25
CA ILE A 448 -3.73 15.37 8.68
C ILE A 448 -4.17 14.22 9.60
N ILE A 449 -3.73 12.99 9.33
CA ILE A 449 -4.15 11.77 10.06
C ILE A 449 -3.43 11.59 11.42
N PHE A 450 -2.17 12.03 11.57
CA PHE A 450 -1.40 11.82 12.81
C PHE A 450 -1.21 13.12 13.63
N PRO A 451 -1.44 13.14 14.96
CA PRO A 451 -1.13 14.30 15.82
C PRO A 451 0.37 14.67 15.81
N ALA A 452 0.70 15.97 15.94
CA ALA A 452 2.09 16.47 15.88
C ALA A 452 3.06 15.78 16.87
N SER A 453 2.53 15.30 17.99
CA SER A 453 3.27 14.69 19.11
C SER A 453 3.43 13.16 19.02
N SER A 454 2.73 12.45 18.13
CA SER A 454 2.67 10.98 18.16
C SER A 454 3.99 10.32 17.75
N LEU A 455 4.34 9.22 18.41
CA LEU A 455 5.54 8.42 18.10
C LEU A 455 5.47 7.90 16.66
N GLY A 456 4.26 7.53 16.18
CA GLY A 456 3.99 7.21 14.79
C GLY A 456 4.36 8.35 13.83
N ARG A 457 3.98 9.61 14.09
CA ARG A 457 4.42 10.75 13.28
C ARG A 457 5.92 11.00 13.38
N LYS A 458 6.55 10.78 14.54
CA LYS A 458 8.01 10.91 14.72
C LYS A 458 8.79 9.82 13.98
N ILE A 459 8.31 8.58 13.99
CA ILE A 459 8.87 7.44 13.26
C ILE A 459 8.62 7.59 11.76
N LEU A 460 7.43 8.02 11.33
CA LEU A 460 7.11 8.24 9.92
C LEU A 460 7.80 9.50 9.37
N VAL A 461 7.93 10.58 10.16
CA VAL A 461 8.78 11.73 9.81
C VAL A 461 10.24 11.29 9.80
N LYS A 462 10.68 10.37 10.66
CA LYS A 462 12.00 9.73 10.54
C LYS A 462 12.09 8.84 9.30
N PHE A 463 11.06 8.10 8.91
CA PHE A 463 11.01 7.24 7.72
C PHE A 463 10.97 8.06 6.44
N PHE A 464 10.15 9.10 6.34
CA PHE A 464 10.18 10.05 5.23
C PHE A 464 11.42 10.92 5.26
N ARG A 465 11.99 11.28 6.44
CA ARG A 465 13.33 11.88 6.51
C ARG A 465 14.41 10.87 6.15
N LEU A 466 14.22 9.57 6.37
CA LEU A 466 15.14 8.50 6.04
C LEU A 466 15.05 8.20 4.56
N ALA A 467 13.87 8.05 3.96
CA ALA A 467 13.61 7.97 2.53
C ALA A 467 14.04 9.24 1.82
N ARG A 468 13.80 10.43 2.39
CA ARG A 468 14.35 11.70 1.87
C ARG A 468 15.84 11.84 2.16
N ARG A 469 16.39 11.17 3.19
CA ARG A 469 17.84 11.06 3.45
C ARG A 469 18.48 10.00 2.58
N VAL A 470 17.77 8.96 2.16
CA VAL A 470 18.19 7.88 1.27
C VAL A 470 18.12 8.42 -0.12
N VAL A 471 17.09 9.17 -0.50
CA VAL A 471 17.04 9.98 -1.71
C VAL A 471 18.06 11.10 -1.64
N LYS A 472 18.26 11.84 -0.54
CA LYS A 472 19.37 12.81 -0.40
C LYS A 472 20.72 12.14 -0.31
N VAL A 473 20.85 10.89 0.12
CA VAL A 473 22.09 10.10 0.17
C VAL A 473 22.34 9.56 -1.22
N ILE A 474 21.34 9.12 -1.96
CA ILE A 474 21.35 8.83 -3.40
C ILE A 474 21.61 10.11 -4.18
N PHE A 475 21.18 11.29 -3.71
CA PHE A 475 21.48 12.60 -4.32
C PHE A 475 22.84 13.12 -3.88
N LYS A 476 23.34 12.75 -2.70
CA LYS A 476 24.68 13.07 -2.15
C LYS A 476 25.70 12.05 -2.66
N ILE A 477 25.27 10.87 -3.07
CA ILE A 477 25.93 9.85 -3.88
C ILE A 477 25.83 10.30 -5.34
N LYS A 478 24.71 10.82 -5.85
CA LYS A 478 24.61 11.51 -7.17
C LYS A 478 25.56 12.69 -7.20
N ARG A 479 25.68 13.46 -6.11
CA ARG A 479 26.59 14.59 -5.97
C ARG A 479 28.02 14.15 -5.71
N LYS A 480 28.29 13.10 -4.92
CA LYS A 480 29.63 12.51 -4.75
C LYS A 480 30.11 11.79 -5.99
N ILE A 481 29.21 11.15 -6.75
CA ILE A 481 29.44 10.48 -8.04
C ILE A 481 29.59 11.55 -9.12
N SER A 482 28.83 12.64 -9.09
CA SER A 482 29.04 13.83 -9.95
C SER A 482 30.33 14.57 -9.59
N GLU A 483 30.69 14.65 -8.30
CA GLU A 483 31.97 15.18 -7.80
C GLU A 483 33.12 14.22 -8.15
N LEU A 484 32.91 12.90 -8.11
CA LEU A 484 33.83 11.85 -8.60
C LEU A 484 33.90 11.82 -10.13
N PHE A 485 32.83 12.19 -10.85
CA PHE A 485 32.78 12.40 -12.30
C PHE A 485 33.53 13.68 -12.67
N LEU A 486 33.38 14.76 -11.92
CA LEU A 486 34.20 15.96 -12.03
C LEU A 486 35.66 15.64 -11.68
N LEU A 487 35.93 14.88 -10.62
CA LEU A 487 37.28 14.49 -10.20
C LEU A 487 37.94 13.54 -11.20
N SER A 488 37.21 12.61 -11.81
CA SER A 488 37.72 11.69 -12.84
C SER A 488 37.86 12.36 -14.20
N ARG A 489 36.95 13.26 -14.59
CA ARG A 489 37.10 14.15 -15.74
C ARG A 489 38.26 15.15 -15.53
N LYS A 490 38.48 15.63 -14.30
CA LYS A 490 39.67 16.42 -13.88
C LYS A 490 40.95 15.60 -13.84
N TYR A 491 40.90 14.32 -13.46
CA TYR A 491 42.04 13.39 -13.52
C TYR A 491 42.44 13.09 -14.97
N LEU A 492 41.45 13.01 -15.87
CA LEU A 492 41.65 12.87 -17.32
C LEU A 492 42.13 14.17 -17.98
N MET A 493 41.68 15.35 -17.53
CA MET A 493 42.23 16.63 -18.01
C MET A 493 43.65 16.89 -17.52
N ARG A 494 44.06 16.27 -16.39
CA ARG A 494 45.45 16.25 -15.90
C ARG A 494 46.45 15.61 -16.87
N PHE A 495 45.96 14.92 -17.91
CA PHE A 495 46.76 14.27 -18.96
C PHE A 495 46.69 14.98 -20.33
N LYS A 496 45.97 16.10 -20.47
CA LYS A 496 46.11 16.98 -21.64
C LYS A 496 47.21 18.00 -21.37
N SER A 497 48.41 17.59 -21.77
CA SER A 497 49.70 18.29 -21.71
C SER A 497 49.65 19.81 -21.93
N ARG A 498 50.10 20.58 -20.94
CA ARG A 498 51.18 21.56 -21.19
C ARG A 498 52.49 20.83 -20.92
N LYS A 499 53.49 20.96 -21.80
CA LYS A 499 54.88 20.60 -21.43
C LYS A 499 55.21 21.43 -20.19
N LYS A 500 55.52 20.79 -19.06
CA LYS A 500 56.13 21.50 -17.92
C LYS A 500 57.37 22.21 -18.44
N ARG A 501 57.40 23.53 -18.38
CA ARG A 501 58.55 24.35 -18.72
C ARG A 501 59.43 24.49 -17.47
N THR A 502 60.72 24.71 -17.66
CA THR A 502 61.71 24.76 -16.57
C THR A 502 61.66 26.12 -15.89
N ILE A 503 61.39 26.15 -14.58
CA ILE A 503 61.43 27.40 -13.79
C ILE A 503 62.89 27.69 -13.41
N ASN A 504 63.39 28.88 -13.74
CA ASN A 504 64.71 29.32 -13.30
C ASN A 504 64.67 29.86 -11.87
N LEU A 505 64.80 28.95 -10.89
CA LEU A 505 64.79 29.28 -9.46
C LEU A 505 65.99 30.15 -9.02
N LYS A 506 67.02 30.33 -9.87
CA LYS A 506 68.18 31.18 -9.57
C LYS A 506 67.98 32.63 -10.03
N SER A 507 66.98 32.91 -10.88
CA SER A 507 66.70 34.27 -11.32
C SER A 507 66.14 35.10 -10.16
N ARG A 508 66.52 36.38 -10.11
CA ARG A 508 65.91 37.38 -9.24
C ARG A 508 64.93 38.29 -9.97
N LYS A 509 64.79 38.16 -11.30
CA LYS A 509 63.92 39.01 -12.11
C LYS A 509 62.47 38.59 -11.98
N ILE A 510 61.57 39.50 -11.58
CA ILE A 510 60.13 39.24 -11.58
C ILE A 510 59.39 40.32 -12.34
N VAL A 511 58.23 39.96 -12.89
CA VAL A 511 57.28 40.94 -13.41
C VAL A 511 56.16 41.09 -12.40
N TYR A 512 55.88 42.32 -11.97
CA TYR A 512 54.76 42.65 -11.10
C TYR A 512 53.71 43.41 -11.90
N VAL A 513 52.51 42.86 -11.98
CA VAL A 513 51.39 43.42 -12.75
C VAL A 513 50.32 43.90 -11.79
N ASP A 514 49.95 45.16 -11.90
CA ASP A 514 48.95 45.81 -11.04
C ASP A 514 48.18 46.88 -11.82
N HIS A 515 47.08 47.42 -11.29
CA HIS A 515 46.32 48.49 -11.96
C HIS A 515 46.85 49.88 -11.63
N SER A 516 46.70 50.83 -12.57
CA SER A 516 47.31 52.16 -12.47
C SER A 516 46.81 52.98 -11.27
N TYR A 517 45.67 52.60 -10.68
CA TYR A 517 45.12 53.27 -9.51
C TYR A 517 46.03 53.14 -8.28
N HIS A 518 46.72 52.01 -8.09
CA HIS A 518 47.65 51.85 -6.97
C HIS A 518 48.90 52.71 -7.10
N ASN A 519 49.36 52.97 -8.33
CA ASN A 519 50.44 53.93 -8.59
C ASN A 519 50.07 55.36 -8.14
N LYS A 520 48.76 55.69 -8.12
CA LYS A 520 48.28 57.01 -7.68
C LYS A 520 48.03 57.06 -6.18
N THR A 521 47.54 55.97 -5.58
CA THR A 521 47.18 55.92 -4.16
C THR A 521 48.31 55.46 -3.25
N LEU A 522 49.40 54.94 -3.81
CA LEU A 522 50.55 54.39 -3.07
C LEU A 522 50.16 53.26 -2.10
N SER A 523 49.01 52.61 -2.34
CA SER A 523 48.44 51.64 -1.39
C SER A 523 49.06 50.25 -1.49
N ASN A 524 49.86 49.99 -2.52
CA ASN A 524 50.64 48.76 -2.68
C ASN A 524 52.15 48.98 -2.46
N ASP A 525 52.59 50.20 -2.14
CA ASP A 525 54.01 50.57 -2.02
C ASP A 525 54.77 49.68 -1.03
N PHE A 526 54.15 49.33 0.09
CA PHE A 526 54.77 48.43 1.07
C PHE A 526 55.14 47.07 0.47
N PHE A 527 54.30 46.55 -0.43
CA PHE A 527 54.50 45.25 -1.04
C PHE A 527 55.53 45.32 -2.16
N LEU A 528 55.47 46.40 -2.96
CA LEU A 528 56.49 46.69 -3.97
C LEU A 528 57.87 46.85 -3.33
N ALA A 529 58.00 47.65 -2.27
CA ALA A 529 59.25 47.82 -1.53
C ALA A 529 59.82 46.48 -1.05
N HIS A 530 58.96 45.62 -0.48
CA HIS A 530 59.39 44.29 -0.02
C HIS A 530 59.83 43.36 -1.17
N LEU A 531 59.17 43.44 -2.33
CA LEU A 531 59.60 42.70 -3.52
C LEU A 531 60.93 43.23 -4.03
N GLU A 532 61.14 44.54 -4.07
CA GLU A 532 62.38 45.18 -4.53
C GLU A 532 63.59 44.91 -3.62
N GLU A 533 63.37 44.69 -2.32
CA GLU A 533 64.42 44.23 -1.39
C GLU A 533 65.00 42.86 -1.79
N ASN A 534 64.21 42.03 -2.47
CA ASN A 534 64.52 40.61 -2.70
C ASN A 534 64.68 40.25 -4.19
N PHE A 535 64.12 41.06 -5.09
CA PHE A 535 63.98 40.77 -6.51
C PHE A 535 64.25 42.02 -7.38
N GLU A 536 64.69 41.80 -8.61
CA GLU A 536 64.71 42.82 -9.65
C GLU A 536 63.30 42.91 -10.26
N VAL A 537 62.52 43.91 -9.84
CA VAL A 537 61.09 44.02 -10.15
C VAL A 537 60.87 44.88 -11.39
N LYS A 538 60.22 44.31 -12.42
CA LYS A 538 59.66 45.06 -13.54
C LYS A 538 58.16 45.28 -13.31
N VAL A 539 57.75 46.51 -13.02
CA VAL A 539 56.35 46.87 -12.81
C VAL A 539 55.64 47.12 -14.14
N ILE A 540 54.46 46.53 -14.31
CA ILE A 540 53.57 46.72 -15.46
C ILE A 540 52.19 47.13 -14.95
N TRP A 541 51.72 48.29 -15.42
CA TRP A 541 50.40 48.79 -15.06
C TRP A 541 49.34 48.33 -16.08
N SER A 542 48.23 47.79 -15.60
CA SER A 542 47.12 47.23 -16.40
C SER A 542 45.77 47.80 -15.94
N ASP A 543 45.15 48.62 -16.78
CA ASP A 543 43.79 49.15 -16.57
C ASP A 543 42.72 48.31 -17.30
N SER A 544 43.02 47.03 -17.56
CA SER A 544 42.11 46.08 -18.23
C SER A 544 40.75 45.93 -17.55
N TRP A 545 40.64 46.21 -16.25
CA TRP A 545 39.37 46.26 -15.53
C TRP A 545 38.43 47.40 -16.00
N LYS A 546 38.96 48.42 -16.68
CA LYS A 546 38.20 49.49 -17.35
C LYS A 546 37.85 49.16 -18.81
N GLY A 547 38.16 47.94 -19.28
CA GLY A 547 37.92 47.49 -20.66
C GLY A 547 39.08 47.73 -21.62
N GLU A 548 40.24 48.18 -21.15
CA GLU A 548 41.47 48.26 -21.96
C GLU A 548 42.06 46.86 -22.25
N SER A 549 42.85 46.72 -23.31
CA SER A 549 43.57 45.48 -23.60
C SER A 549 44.60 45.18 -22.51
N PHE A 550 44.75 43.92 -22.11
CA PHE A 550 45.77 43.54 -21.15
C PHE A 550 47.18 43.75 -21.75
N PRO A 551 48.17 44.24 -20.98
CA PRO A 551 49.54 44.43 -21.46
C PRO A 551 50.15 43.14 -22.02
N ASP A 552 50.94 43.26 -23.09
CA ASP A 552 51.63 42.09 -23.63
C ASP A 552 52.78 41.63 -22.73
N LEU A 553 52.70 40.38 -22.29
CA LEU A 553 53.69 39.73 -21.42
C LEU A 553 54.47 38.62 -22.15
N SER A 554 54.42 38.59 -23.49
CA SER A 554 55.14 37.63 -24.34
C SER A 554 56.66 37.69 -24.18
N PHE A 555 57.21 38.82 -23.72
CA PHE A 555 58.63 38.99 -23.43
C PHE A 555 59.11 38.20 -22.20
N VAL A 556 58.20 37.69 -21.35
CA VAL A 556 58.57 36.93 -20.16
C VAL A 556 58.95 35.51 -20.55
N ASP A 557 60.23 35.20 -20.42
CA ASP A 557 60.85 33.91 -20.70
C ASP A 557 61.50 33.27 -19.44
N ASP A 558 62.37 32.28 -19.64
CA ASP A 558 63.07 31.55 -18.58
C ASP A 558 64.17 32.38 -17.89
N SER A 559 64.44 33.61 -18.35
CA SER A 559 65.31 34.56 -17.63
C SER A 559 64.62 35.19 -16.42
N TYR A 560 63.29 35.15 -16.36
CA TYR A 560 62.48 35.62 -15.23
C TYR A 560 62.19 34.47 -14.25
N LEU A 561 62.20 34.79 -12.96
CA LEU A 561 61.73 33.89 -11.92
C LEU A 561 60.23 33.63 -12.04
N GLY A 562 59.43 34.64 -12.40
CA GLY A 562 57.98 34.51 -12.50
C GLY A 562 57.25 35.84 -12.70
N VAL A 563 55.91 35.75 -12.75
CA VAL A 563 55.01 36.90 -12.86
C VAL A 563 54.05 36.91 -11.68
N ILE A 564 53.92 38.07 -11.03
CA ILE A 564 52.96 38.31 -9.95
C ILE A 564 51.85 39.20 -10.49
N PHE A 565 50.61 38.73 -10.38
CA PHE A 565 49.40 39.44 -10.72
C PHE A 565 48.73 39.93 -9.44
N PHE A 566 48.77 41.24 -9.18
CA PHE A 566 48.13 41.85 -8.02
C PHE A 566 46.79 42.46 -8.41
N GLN A 567 45.71 41.91 -7.85
CA GLN A 567 44.29 42.28 -8.04
C GLN A 567 43.74 42.25 -9.48
N THR A 568 44.61 42.30 -10.49
CA THR A 568 44.30 42.20 -11.91
C THR A 568 44.67 40.82 -12.43
N LEU A 569 43.96 40.31 -13.44
CA LEU A 569 44.27 39.01 -14.02
C LEU A 569 43.98 39.02 -15.52
N PRO A 570 44.90 38.50 -16.36
CA PRO A 570 44.65 38.35 -17.79
C PRO A 570 43.65 37.24 -18.08
N THR A 571 43.12 37.25 -19.29
CA THR A 571 42.29 36.17 -19.81
C THR A 571 43.09 34.86 -19.95
N SER A 572 42.36 33.73 -20.02
CA SER A 572 42.96 32.40 -20.25
C SER A 572 43.79 32.31 -21.54
N GLU A 573 43.55 33.16 -22.54
CA GLU A 573 44.34 33.22 -23.78
C GLU A 573 45.64 34.01 -23.60
N GLU A 574 45.61 35.13 -22.88
CA GLU A 574 46.79 35.93 -22.56
C GLU A 574 47.75 35.17 -21.63
N LEU A 575 47.22 34.43 -20.64
CA LEU A 575 48.00 33.52 -19.81
C LEU A 575 48.71 32.41 -20.60
N LYS A 576 48.27 32.10 -21.84
CA LYS A 576 48.97 31.14 -22.71
C LYS A 576 50.16 31.74 -23.45
N LYS A 577 50.21 33.06 -23.58
CA LYS A 577 51.29 33.78 -24.26
C LYS A 577 52.55 33.93 -23.40
N ILE A 578 52.40 33.88 -22.08
CA ILE A 578 53.51 33.99 -21.12
C ILE A 578 54.36 32.71 -21.17
N ASN A 579 55.66 32.87 -21.44
CA ASN A 579 56.59 31.76 -21.50
C ASN A 579 57.26 31.50 -20.14
N ASN A 580 56.45 31.38 -19.08
CA ASN A 580 56.90 31.08 -17.72
C ASN A 580 55.79 30.36 -16.94
N ASP A 581 56.14 29.30 -16.19
CA ASP A 581 55.17 28.49 -15.42
C ASP A 581 55.04 28.95 -13.95
N ASN A 582 55.90 29.86 -13.47
CA ASN A 582 55.84 30.39 -12.11
C ASN A 582 54.99 31.66 -12.05
N LEU A 583 53.68 31.48 -12.20
CA LEU A 583 52.69 32.54 -12.18
C LEU A 583 52.00 32.60 -10.81
N VAL A 584 52.00 33.78 -10.19
CA VAL A 584 51.40 34.04 -8.88
C VAL A 584 50.24 35.01 -9.04
N PHE A 585 49.09 34.70 -8.45
CA PHE A 585 47.95 35.61 -8.41
C PHE A 585 47.58 35.98 -6.97
N ILE A 586 47.38 37.27 -6.74
CA ILE A 586 47.04 37.87 -5.46
C ILE A 586 45.69 38.58 -5.59
N PRO A 587 44.56 37.90 -5.29
CA PRO A 587 43.23 38.48 -5.40
C PRO A 587 42.93 39.48 -4.26
N MET A 588 42.02 40.42 -4.51
CA MET A 588 41.43 41.24 -3.46
C MET A 588 40.42 40.42 -2.62
N TYR A 589 40.32 40.72 -1.32
CA TYR A 589 39.56 39.93 -0.33
C TYR A 589 38.06 39.79 -0.66
N ASP A 590 37.44 40.77 -1.34
CA ASP A 590 35.97 40.88 -1.46
C ASP A 590 35.36 40.73 -2.85
N SER A 591 36.15 40.82 -3.94
CA SER A 591 35.59 40.96 -5.30
C SER A 591 35.80 39.75 -6.21
N VAL A 592 36.57 38.73 -5.77
CA VAL A 592 36.91 37.61 -6.65
C VAL A 592 35.91 36.46 -6.48
N SER A 593 35.28 36.09 -7.62
CA SER A 593 34.19 35.14 -7.78
C SER A 593 34.16 34.01 -6.74
N HIS A 594 32.99 33.70 -6.19
CA HIS A 594 32.80 32.52 -5.33
C HIS A 594 32.57 31.22 -6.11
N ASP A 595 32.60 31.26 -7.44
CA ASP A 595 32.35 30.12 -8.31
C ASP A 595 33.61 29.25 -8.47
N TYR A 596 33.44 27.94 -8.26
CA TYR A 596 34.49 26.95 -8.53
C TYR A 596 34.97 27.00 -9.98
N ASN A 597 34.08 27.27 -10.95
CA ASN A 597 34.46 27.24 -12.37
C ASN A 597 35.51 28.29 -12.68
N PHE A 598 35.32 29.53 -12.20
CA PHE A 598 36.31 30.61 -12.29
C PHE A 598 37.67 30.17 -11.75
N TRP A 599 37.72 29.69 -10.51
CA TRP A 599 38.98 29.26 -9.90
C TRP A 599 39.60 28.04 -10.59
N SER A 600 38.78 27.16 -11.16
CA SER A 600 39.27 25.98 -11.87
C SER A 600 40.01 26.30 -13.16
N GLU A 601 39.74 27.44 -13.80
CA GLU A 601 40.52 27.92 -14.94
C GLU A 601 41.92 28.38 -14.53
N LEU A 602 42.07 28.80 -13.26
CA LEU A 602 43.31 29.30 -12.67
C LEU A 602 44.13 28.23 -11.97
N TYR A 603 43.83 26.94 -12.19
CA TYR A 603 44.45 25.83 -11.44
C TYR A 603 45.97 25.72 -11.60
N ASN A 604 46.54 26.36 -12.63
CA ASN A 604 47.98 26.39 -12.89
C ASN A 604 48.70 27.54 -12.19
N LEU A 605 47.98 28.50 -11.59
CA LEU A 605 48.58 29.62 -10.87
C LEU A 605 48.77 29.27 -9.40
N LYS A 606 49.83 29.82 -8.81
CA LYS A 606 50.02 29.87 -7.36
C LYS A 606 49.20 31.02 -6.81
N ILE A 607 48.42 30.81 -5.76
CA ILE A 607 47.54 31.84 -5.21
C ILE A 607 48.05 32.26 -3.84
N ILE A 608 48.34 33.55 -3.66
CA ILE A 608 48.59 34.14 -2.35
C ILE A 608 47.36 34.94 -1.97
N ASN A 609 46.73 34.64 -0.84
CA ASN A 609 45.49 35.31 -0.45
C ASN A 609 45.46 35.65 1.03
N PHE A 610 44.75 36.72 1.36
CA PHE A 610 44.62 37.24 2.73
C PHE A 610 43.35 36.76 3.44
N SER A 611 42.54 35.91 2.79
CA SER A 611 41.24 35.46 3.31
C SER A 611 41.28 34.03 3.81
N LYS A 612 41.09 33.83 5.12
CA LYS A 612 40.94 32.48 5.72
C LYS A 612 39.81 31.69 5.03
N THR A 613 38.72 32.37 4.67
CA THR A 613 37.57 31.77 3.98
C THR A 613 37.94 31.32 2.57
N LEU A 614 38.61 32.18 1.79
CA LEU A 614 39.05 31.85 0.44
C LEU A 614 40.10 30.74 0.46
N ASN A 615 41.11 30.85 1.34
CA ASN A 615 42.16 29.84 1.49
C ASN A 615 41.58 28.45 1.78
N ASN A 616 40.58 28.36 2.66
CA ASN A 616 39.91 27.09 2.95
C ASN A 616 39.15 26.53 1.74
N LYS A 617 38.51 27.39 0.93
CA LYS A 617 37.85 26.99 -0.32
C LYS A 617 38.87 26.49 -1.34
N LEU A 618 39.95 27.25 -1.58
CA LEU A 618 41.03 26.89 -2.51
C LEU A 618 41.73 25.59 -2.11
N LYS A 619 42.02 25.38 -0.81
CA LYS A 619 42.57 24.12 -0.28
C LYS A 619 41.62 22.94 -0.52
N LYS A 620 40.31 23.13 -0.27
CA LYS A 620 39.29 22.11 -0.54
C LYS A 620 39.22 21.76 -2.03
N TRP A 621 39.49 22.73 -2.89
CA TRP A 621 39.56 22.58 -4.34
C TRP A 621 40.91 22.06 -4.85
N ARG A 622 41.89 21.85 -3.94
CA ARG A 622 43.25 21.37 -4.23
C ARG A 622 44.05 22.30 -5.14
N MET A 623 43.82 23.60 -5.01
CA MET A 623 44.64 24.61 -5.69
C MET A 623 45.91 24.90 -4.89
N GLU A 624 46.97 25.32 -5.57
CA GLU A 624 48.22 25.74 -4.93
C GLU A 624 48.00 27.12 -4.31
N THR A 625 47.78 27.15 -2.99
CA THR A 625 47.37 28.36 -2.27
C THR A 625 48.17 28.55 -0.99
N LEU A 626 48.61 29.79 -0.76
CA LEU A 626 49.21 30.26 0.48
C LEU A 626 48.28 31.30 1.10
N GLY A 627 47.79 31.00 2.31
CA GLY A 627 47.02 31.96 3.08
C GLY A 627 47.95 32.77 3.96
N VAL A 628 47.94 34.09 3.81
CA VAL A 628 48.73 35.03 4.61
C VAL A 628 47.74 35.76 5.53
N GLN A 629 48.04 35.84 6.82
CA GLN A 629 47.24 36.64 7.74
C GLN A 629 47.80 38.06 7.73
N TYR A 630 46.92 39.06 7.63
CA TYR A 630 47.29 40.46 7.79
C TYR A 630 47.92 40.71 9.16
#